data_AF-A0A7S2QX28-F1
#
_entry.id   AF-A0A7S2QX28-F1
#
_cell.length_a   1.000
_cell.length_b   1.000
_cell.length_c   1.000
_cell.angle_alpha   90.00
_cell.angle_beta   90.00
_cell.angle_gamma   90.00
#
_symmetry.space_group_name_H-M   'P 1'
#
loop_
_entity.id
_entity.type
_entity.pdbx_description
1 polymer ?
#
loop_
_entity_poly.entity_id
_entity_poly.type
_entity_poly.pdbx_seq_one_letter_code
_entity_poly.pdbx_strand_id
1 'polypeptide(L)'
;AGGNIPTVAANYNGKKFLSQVSDLKKKFDKTKEIAVCKRRLDDEVDQAALDRLVDIIRNEEQDYDDEEKRAIKKGKEFFEKCNKSTTFYQLDSPDKRVRMRLVHVGSDSLAIGIATAVVDASVEECAAFSFYIDSSRNKQKMKERGVISRNLKEINPHTLLHFERRNIGVRGFKQREFRKKVIWQKELDGNIFIIDVDTEDLKDEYPVQPGDVMASAYIVWSFEHLEPLGDVPQTLATVTSRVDIRGAVPTRVMNGLAKGFGGGPVSELRKHFDKSRKIQETDVENRLCIAKEASTLSTKPNKTMVESLQLLFDIIQPSAQAEKGGKGWGKSTAYLRIGFEEAAAFFWGLKDLERIRGNNSKEHTKRAIETRGDGFEIEAIFKEAIDKGSLMGISSKSVQREFSSKMRLLRVDKKTIIIFTEPNETNRVIRTRSFVEECKRASETTAVRLYKEGRKKTKVEFITKLELGEGVSKGTVKGRVERHLAVVIDAAFYFDNLLGSEEATGEDGRAFGEQVMLKTKTKDLGSRKQEVVKSFIQENKAFRELVEKQKFMEGVLCAVVWNRLRRDKAKEGTAFSEEEEEGREMGSKLAMAMATTLTAKHAVDEWSKQFPIVLQTMEEHVWLKPMLETMAARLLLKSKFGVRARVIFGAVTSMLDLVTDIYVTANFYGVAGKEGYFQASLASLTVSMGIQLILIWVQNKGIGWKKVMKESIPVL
;
A
#
# COMPACT_ATOMS: atom_id res chain seq x y z
N ALA A 1 52.62 32.17 -36.17
CA ALA A 1 52.63 31.90 -37.62
C ALA A 1 51.19 31.83 -38.10
N GLY A 2 50.75 32.83 -38.87
CA GLY A 2 49.37 32.97 -39.33
C GLY A 2 49.11 32.12 -40.59
N GLY A 3 48.30 31.08 -40.44
CA GLY A 3 47.72 30.35 -41.55
C GLY A 3 46.19 30.44 -41.44
N ASN A 4 45.53 30.78 -42.55
CA ASN A 4 44.07 30.76 -42.67
C ASN A 4 43.57 29.32 -42.50
N ILE A 5 43.25 28.94 -41.27
CA ILE A 5 42.52 27.70 -40.99
C ILE A 5 41.10 27.91 -41.51
N PRO A 6 40.60 27.10 -42.45
CA PRO A 6 39.23 27.20 -42.93
C PRO A 6 38.26 27.15 -41.75
N THR A 7 37.27 28.03 -41.71
CA THR A 7 36.30 28.17 -40.61
C THR A 7 35.62 26.84 -40.24
N VAL A 8 35.50 25.93 -41.22
CA VAL A 8 34.99 24.55 -41.04
C VAL A 8 35.92 23.69 -40.18
N ALA A 9 37.24 23.77 -40.37
CA ALA A 9 38.23 23.03 -39.59
C ALA A 9 38.36 23.57 -38.16
N ALA A 10 38.27 24.90 -37.99
CA ALA A 10 38.21 25.53 -36.67
C ALA A 10 36.94 25.12 -35.89
N ASN A 11 35.77 25.05 -36.56
CA ASN A 11 34.52 24.60 -35.96
C ASN A 11 34.52 23.11 -35.60
N TYR A 12 35.16 22.25 -36.41
CA TYR A 12 35.27 20.82 -36.11
C TYR A 12 36.16 20.55 -34.88
N ASN A 13 37.32 21.23 -34.80
CA ASN A 13 38.21 21.12 -33.64
C ASN A 13 37.59 21.75 -32.37
N GLY A 14 36.85 22.85 -32.52
CA GLY A 14 36.08 23.45 -31.42
C GLY A 14 35.02 22.50 -30.85
N LYS A 15 34.28 21.77 -31.70
CA LYS A 15 33.32 20.76 -31.24
C LYS A 15 33.97 19.59 -30.50
N LYS A 16 35.13 19.12 -30.96
CA LYS A 16 35.89 18.04 -30.31
C LYS A 16 36.43 18.47 -28.94
N PHE A 17 36.91 19.71 -28.83
CA PHE A 17 37.34 20.29 -27.56
C PHE A 17 36.17 20.46 -26.58
N LEU A 18 35.02 20.96 -27.05
CA LEU A 18 33.80 21.08 -26.23
C LEU A 18 33.26 19.72 -25.76
N SER A 19 33.38 18.66 -26.58
CA SER A 19 33.00 17.31 -26.14
C SER A 19 33.94 16.79 -25.06
N GLN A 20 35.26 17.00 -25.20
CA GLN A 20 36.25 16.62 -24.18
C GLN A 20 36.03 17.38 -22.85
N VAL A 21 35.69 18.67 -22.90
CA VAL A 21 35.34 19.47 -21.72
C VAL A 21 34.04 18.98 -21.08
N SER A 22 33.04 18.60 -21.88
CA SER A 22 31.81 17.96 -21.38
C SER A 22 32.07 16.61 -20.72
N ASP A 23 32.95 15.79 -21.29
CA ASP A 23 33.31 14.48 -20.75
C ASP A 23 34.16 14.60 -19.48
N LEU A 24 35.06 15.58 -19.41
CA LEU A 24 35.77 15.98 -18.19
C LEU A 24 34.79 16.47 -17.13
N LYS A 25 33.83 17.33 -17.49
CA LYS A 25 32.79 17.80 -16.55
C LYS A 25 31.99 16.63 -15.99
N LYS A 26 31.63 15.64 -16.80
CA LYS A 26 30.97 14.41 -16.32
C LYS A 26 31.86 13.55 -15.41
N LYS A 27 33.15 13.39 -15.75
CA LYS A 27 34.12 12.63 -14.94
C LYS A 27 34.42 13.28 -13.60
N PHE A 28 34.32 14.61 -13.52
CA PHE A 28 34.56 15.39 -12.29
C PHE A 28 33.27 15.88 -11.61
N ASP A 29 32.08 15.47 -12.09
CA ASP A 29 30.79 15.85 -11.50
C ASP A 29 30.53 15.06 -10.20
N LYS A 30 31.14 15.52 -9.11
CA LYS A 30 30.92 14.98 -7.76
C LYS A 30 29.62 15.47 -7.12
N THR A 31 28.75 16.18 -7.84
CA THR A 31 27.53 16.77 -7.27
C THR A 31 26.63 15.70 -6.65
N LYS A 32 26.58 14.50 -7.26
CA LYS A 32 25.82 13.36 -6.71
C LYS A 32 26.44 12.81 -5.43
N GLU A 33 27.76 12.62 -5.38
CA GLU A 33 28.48 12.14 -4.20
C GLU A 33 28.32 13.11 -3.03
N ILE A 34 28.49 14.41 -3.29
CA ILE A 34 28.30 15.48 -2.30
C ILE A 34 26.86 15.48 -1.78
N ALA A 35 25.87 15.30 -2.65
CA ALA A 35 24.46 15.22 -2.24
C ALA A 35 24.13 13.97 -1.42
N VAL A 36 24.85 12.86 -1.61
CA VAL A 36 24.71 11.66 -0.77
C VAL A 36 25.36 11.88 0.59
N CYS A 37 26.60 12.39 0.63
CA CYS A 37 27.31 12.70 1.88
C CYS A 37 26.54 13.71 2.73
N LYS A 38 26.00 14.77 2.11
CA LYS A 38 25.19 15.77 2.81
C LYS A 38 23.94 15.14 3.44
N ARG A 39 23.21 14.31 2.68
CA ARG A 39 22.02 13.63 3.21
C ARG A 39 22.35 12.72 4.40
N ARG A 40 23.45 11.98 4.33
CA ARG A 40 23.89 11.13 5.44
C ARG A 40 24.22 11.97 6.68
N LEU A 41 24.92 13.09 6.51
CA LEU A 41 25.22 13.99 7.62
C LEU A 41 23.93 14.58 8.23
N ASP A 42 23.00 15.02 7.37
CA ASP A 42 21.70 15.53 7.81
C ASP A 42 20.91 14.47 8.60
N ASP A 43 20.93 13.20 8.15
CA ASP A 43 20.29 12.08 8.86
C ASP A 43 20.95 11.79 10.23
N GLU A 44 22.29 11.85 10.33
CA GLU A 44 23.03 11.67 11.59
C GLU A 44 22.71 12.80 12.60
N VAL A 45 22.63 14.05 12.12
CA VAL A 45 22.26 15.21 12.93
C VAL A 45 20.80 15.11 13.40
N ASP A 46 19.88 14.76 12.50
CA ASP A 46 18.46 14.59 12.83
C ASP A 46 18.25 13.48 13.87
N GLN A 47 18.98 12.36 13.76
CA GLN A 47 18.90 11.29 14.76
C GLN A 47 19.41 11.74 16.14
N ALA A 48 20.56 12.43 16.19
CA ALA A 48 21.09 12.95 17.45
C ALA A 48 20.15 13.97 18.11
N ALA A 49 19.45 14.79 17.31
CA ALA A 49 18.43 15.71 17.82
C ALA A 49 17.21 14.97 18.37
N LEU A 50 16.75 13.91 17.70
CA LEU A 50 15.66 13.06 18.19
C LEU A 50 16.02 12.38 19.51
N ASP A 51 17.21 11.79 19.62
CA ASP A 51 17.65 11.11 20.84
C ASP A 51 17.69 12.08 22.03
N ARG A 52 18.18 13.31 21.82
CA ARG A 52 18.14 14.38 22.83
C ARG A 52 16.72 14.75 23.23
N LEU A 53 15.80 14.91 22.27
CA LEU A 53 14.40 15.21 22.56
C LEU A 53 13.70 14.08 23.32
N VAL A 54 14.04 12.82 23.04
CA VAL A 54 13.53 11.68 23.82
C VAL A 54 13.98 11.77 25.28
N ASP A 55 15.25 12.11 25.53
CA ASP A 55 15.78 12.28 26.88
C ASP A 55 15.14 13.47 27.61
N ILE A 56 14.87 14.57 26.90
CA ILE A 56 14.13 15.73 27.44
C ILE A 56 12.70 15.29 27.83
N ILE A 57 11.95 14.70 26.90
CA ILE A 57 10.57 14.25 27.13
C ILE A 57 10.48 13.23 28.27
N ARG A 58 11.52 12.43 28.47
CA ARG A 58 11.56 11.44 29.54
C ARG A 58 11.68 12.08 30.93
N ASN A 59 12.52 13.11 31.06
CA ASN A 59 13.05 13.57 32.34
C ASN A 59 12.63 15.00 32.72
N GLU A 60 12.11 15.79 31.79
CA GLU A 60 11.79 17.19 32.05
C GLU A 60 10.62 17.36 33.02
N GLU A 61 10.84 18.22 34.01
CA GLU A 61 9.80 18.69 34.91
C GLU A 61 8.98 19.77 34.21
N GLN A 62 7.67 19.55 34.08
CA GLN A 62 6.80 20.40 33.26
C GLN A 62 6.02 21.38 34.12
N ASP A 63 6.31 22.66 33.96
CA ASP A 63 5.47 23.76 34.45
C ASP A 63 4.82 24.49 33.29
N TYR A 64 3.54 24.84 33.46
CA TYR A 64 2.71 25.42 32.43
C TYR A 64 2.11 26.75 32.89
N ASP A 65 2.15 27.75 32.02
CA ASP A 65 1.42 28.98 32.26
C ASP A 65 -0.11 28.79 32.12
N ASP A 66 -0.89 29.81 32.49
CA ASP A 66 -2.35 29.74 32.45
C ASP A 66 -2.93 29.64 31.02
N GLU A 67 -2.20 30.11 30.01
CA GLU A 67 -2.59 29.95 28.61
C GLU A 67 -2.36 28.52 28.14
N GLU A 68 -1.19 27.96 28.42
CA GLU A 68 -0.80 26.58 28.12
C GLU A 68 -1.75 25.60 28.81
N LYS A 69 -2.03 25.77 30.10
CA LYS A 69 -3.02 24.97 30.85
C LYS A 69 -4.39 24.99 30.17
N ARG A 70 -4.85 26.15 29.68
CA ARG A 70 -6.12 26.28 28.96
C ARG A 70 -6.08 25.60 27.59
N ALA A 71 -4.98 25.73 26.85
CA ALA A 71 -4.81 25.10 25.55
C ALA A 71 -4.80 23.56 25.68
N ILE A 72 -4.04 23.04 26.64
CA ILE A 72 -3.98 21.63 27.00
C ILE A 72 -5.37 21.08 27.35
N LYS A 73 -6.08 21.74 28.27
CA LYS A 73 -7.41 21.31 28.71
C LYS A 73 -8.38 21.23 27.54
N LYS A 74 -8.46 22.29 26.72
CA LYS A 74 -9.31 22.31 25.52
C LYS A 74 -8.91 21.23 24.50
N GLY A 75 -7.60 20.95 24.39
CA GLY A 75 -7.06 19.94 23.49
C GLY A 75 -7.55 18.55 23.84
N LYS A 76 -7.45 18.20 25.13
CA LYS A 76 -7.92 16.92 25.66
C LYS A 76 -9.44 16.78 25.54
N GLU A 77 -10.21 17.81 25.89
CA GLU A 77 -11.67 17.82 25.73
C GLU A 77 -12.09 17.62 24.27
N PHE A 78 -11.41 18.29 23.33
CA PHE A 78 -11.64 18.12 21.90
C PHE A 78 -11.33 16.71 21.43
N PHE A 79 -10.18 16.15 21.84
CA PHE A 79 -9.77 14.78 21.53
C PHE A 79 -10.80 13.76 22.05
N GLU A 80 -11.20 13.87 23.31
CA GLU A 80 -12.15 12.95 23.94
C GLU A 80 -13.53 13.00 23.25
N LYS A 81 -14.02 14.20 22.95
CA LYS A 81 -15.28 14.40 22.22
C LYS A 81 -15.24 13.77 20.83
N CYS A 82 -14.13 13.94 20.10
CA CYS A 82 -13.94 13.34 18.79
C CYS A 82 -13.88 11.81 18.86
N ASN A 83 -13.17 11.26 19.84
CA ASN A 83 -13.04 9.81 19.99
C ASN A 83 -14.34 9.11 20.36
N LYS A 84 -15.19 9.73 21.18
CA LYS A 84 -16.50 9.19 21.58
C LYS A 84 -17.59 9.37 20.53
N SER A 85 -17.37 10.22 19.51
CA SER A 85 -18.42 10.53 18.54
C SER A 85 -18.65 9.41 17.52
N THR A 86 -19.92 9.13 17.24
CA THR A 86 -20.40 8.19 16.21
C THR A 86 -20.72 8.85 14.87
N THR A 87 -20.53 10.18 14.77
CA THR A 87 -20.87 10.94 13.56
C THR A 87 -19.82 10.86 12.45
N PHE A 88 -18.63 10.34 12.74
CA PHE A 88 -17.55 10.21 11.77
C PHE A 88 -17.79 9.04 10.82
N TYR A 89 -17.52 9.28 9.52
CA TYR A 89 -17.50 8.21 8.54
C TYR A 89 -16.08 7.68 8.34
N GLN A 90 -15.97 6.38 8.03
CA GLN A 90 -14.69 5.77 7.71
C GLN A 90 -14.14 6.31 6.39
N LEU A 91 -12.85 6.65 6.37
CA LEU A 91 -12.14 7.12 5.20
C LEU A 91 -11.03 6.13 4.86
N ASP A 92 -10.92 5.76 3.59
CA ASP A 92 -9.81 4.91 3.14
C ASP A 92 -8.47 5.64 3.29
N SER A 93 -7.62 5.05 4.14
CA SER A 93 -6.24 5.46 4.33
C SER A 93 -5.35 4.87 3.22
N PRO A 94 -4.36 5.65 2.73
CA PRO A 94 -3.29 5.12 1.88
C PRO A 94 -2.39 4.08 2.56
N ASP A 95 -2.38 4.05 3.89
CA ASP A 95 -1.66 3.04 4.66
C ASP A 95 -2.68 2.14 5.35
N LYS A 96 -2.71 0.86 4.96
CA LYS A 96 -3.67 -0.13 5.49
C LYS A 96 -3.54 -0.32 7.01
N ARG A 97 -2.38 0.03 7.59
CA ARG A 97 -2.14 -0.03 9.04
C ARG A 97 -2.59 1.26 9.77
N VAL A 98 -3.10 2.25 9.05
CA VAL A 98 -3.62 3.49 9.59
C VAL A 98 -5.13 3.53 9.37
N ARG A 99 -5.89 3.67 10.46
CA ARG A 99 -7.34 3.86 10.37
C ARG A 99 -7.65 5.34 10.31
N MET A 100 -8.52 5.75 9.39
CA MET A 100 -8.98 7.13 9.28
C MET A 100 -10.49 7.26 9.42
N ARG A 101 -10.92 8.29 10.14
CA ARG A 101 -12.31 8.72 10.29
C ARG A 101 -12.39 10.21 9.98
N LEU A 102 -13.41 10.64 9.25
CA LEU A 102 -13.57 12.04 8.83
C LEU A 102 -15.02 12.50 9.01
N VAL A 103 -15.19 13.77 9.37
CA VAL A 103 -16.44 14.52 9.21
C VAL A 103 -16.13 15.78 8.44
N HIS A 104 -16.84 15.96 7.33
CA HIS A 104 -16.95 17.26 6.68
C HIS A 104 -18.19 17.95 7.24
N VAL A 105 -18.02 19.12 7.85
CA VAL A 105 -19.15 19.92 8.32
C VAL A 105 -19.68 20.71 7.11
N GLY A 106 -21.00 20.68 6.88
CA GLY A 106 -21.64 21.19 5.66
C GLY A 106 -21.21 22.61 5.25
N SER A 107 -21.06 22.80 3.94
CA SER A 107 -20.73 24.04 3.18
C SER A 107 -19.46 24.83 3.50
N ASP A 108 -18.79 24.60 4.62
CA ASP A 108 -17.61 25.39 5.00
C ASP A 108 -16.28 24.65 4.79
N SER A 109 -15.20 25.42 4.67
CA SER A 109 -13.79 25.03 4.55
C SER A 109 -13.23 24.23 5.74
N LEU A 110 -14.10 23.66 6.57
CA LEU A 110 -13.84 23.03 7.85
C LEU A 110 -13.96 21.50 7.74
N ALA A 111 -12.89 20.81 8.12
CA ALA A 111 -12.88 19.36 8.24
C ALA A 111 -12.38 18.93 9.62
N ILE A 112 -12.97 17.87 10.17
CA ILE A 112 -12.48 17.20 11.38
C ILE A 112 -12.10 15.77 11.03
N GLY A 113 -10.84 15.42 11.23
CA GLY A 113 -10.28 14.09 10.95
C GLY A 113 -9.66 13.45 12.16
N ILE A 114 -9.74 12.12 12.23
CA ILE A 114 -9.04 11.29 13.22
C ILE A 114 -8.25 10.24 12.45
N ALA A 115 -6.97 10.08 12.76
CA ALA A 115 -6.16 8.98 12.26
C ALA A 115 -5.47 8.25 13.42
N THR A 116 -5.46 6.92 13.37
CA THR A 116 -4.91 6.08 14.44
C THR A 116 -4.07 4.95 13.87
N ALA A 117 -2.90 4.68 14.47
CA ALA A 117 -2.07 3.51 14.19
C ALA A 117 -1.28 3.05 15.41
N VAL A 118 -0.90 1.77 15.41
CA VAL A 118 0.11 1.24 16.35
C VAL A 118 1.51 1.47 15.77
N VAL A 119 2.42 1.92 16.60
CA VAL A 119 3.81 2.28 16.25
C VAL A 119 4.77 1.45 17.12
N ASP A 120 5.81 0.88 16.50
CA ASP A 120 6.78 0.00 17.19
C ASP A 120 7.89 0.78 17.93
N ALA A 121 7.46 1.74 18.73
CA ALA A 121 8.31 2.62 19.52
C ALA A 121 7.64 3.00 20.83
N SER A 122 8.42 3.55 21.75
CA SER A 122 7.94 4.13 23.00
C SER A 122 7.11 5.40 22.76
N VAL A 123 6.35 5.79 23.77
CA VAL A 123 5.55 7.03 23.72
C VAL A 123 6.44 8.26 23.58
N GLU A 124 7.63 8.25 24.21
CA GLU A 124 8.62 9.32 24.12
C GLU A 124 9.25 9.42 22.73
N GLU A 125 9.65 8.30 22.12
CA GLU A 125 10.15 8.28 20.73
C GLU A 125 9.10 8.82 19.75
N CYS A 126 7.82 8.43 19.94
CA CYS A 126 6.73 8.90 19.08
C CYS A 126 6.46 10.39 19.25
N ALA A 127 6.48 10.88 20.49
CA ALA A 127 6.28 12.28 20.81
C ALA A 127 7.45 13.14 20.27
N ALA A 128 8.70 12.73 20.49
CA ALA A 128 9.89 13.40 19.98
C ALA A 128 9.85 13.55 18.45
N PHE A 129 9.55 12.46 17.74
CA PHE A 129 9.42 12.50 16.28
C PHE A 129 8.34 13.46 15.79
N SER A 130 7.21 13.51 16.51
CA SER A 130 6.07 14.35 16.12
C SER A 130 6.27 15.82 16.49
N PHE A 131 7.02 16.10 17.57
CA PHE A 131 7.39 17.44 18.01
C PHE A 131 8.55 18.03 17.20
N TYR A 132 9.48 17.19 16.72
CA TYR A 132 10.65 17.59 15.92
C TYR A 132 10.28 17.94 14.47
N ILE A 133 9.51 19.02 14.32
CA ILE A 133 8.99 19.49 13.03
C ILE A 133 10.05 20.17 12.14
N ASP A 134 11.26 20.41 12.64
CA ASP A 134 12.33 21.10 11.91
C ASP A 134 13.40 20.18 11.28
N SER A 135 13.22 18.87 11.37
CA SER A 135 14.14 17.90 10.75
C SER A 135 14.35 18.16 9.27
N SER A 136 15.56 17.88 8.77
CA SER A 136 15.92 18.05 7.36
C SER A 136 14.98 17.25 6.45
N ARG A 137 14.65 16.03 6.88
CA ARG A 137 13.66 15.18 6.21
C ARG A 137 12.27 15.82 6.17
N ASN A 138 11.77 16.35 7.29
CA ASN A 138 10.44 16.97 7.33
C ASN A 138 10.41 18.25 6.48
N LYS A 139 11.46 19.09 6.54
CA LYS A 139 11.60 20.29 5.70
C LYS A 139 11.48 19.96 4.21
N GLN A 140 12.17 18.94 3.73
CA GLN A 140 12.11 18.53 2.33
C GLN A 140 10.70 18.06 1.94
N LYS A 141 10.09 17.18 2.74
CA LYS A 141 8.72 16.71 2.49
C LYS A 141 7.68 17.81 2.54
N MET A 142 7.83 18.76 3.45
CA MET A 142 6.89 19.87 3.59
C MET A 142 6.97 20.81 2.38
N LYS A 143 8.18 21.03 1.82
CA LYS A 143 8.33 21.72 0.52
C LYS A 143 7.60 20.99 -0.60
N GLU A 144 7.70 19.66 -0.68
CA GLU A 144 6.95 18.85 -1.65
C GLU A 144 5.43 18.94 -1.45
N ARG A 145 4.97 19.14 -0.21
CA ARG A 145 3.56 19.39 0.16
C ARG A 145 3.13 20.87 0.04
N GLY A 146 3.95 21.69 -0.60
CA GLY A 146 3.64 23.08 -0.92
C GLY A 146 3.95 24.09 0.18
N VAL A 147 4.65 23.72 1.25
CA VAL A 147 5.17 24.70 2.22
C VAL A 147 6.25 25.55 1.56
N ILE A 148 6.04 26.86 1.57
CA ILE A 148 6.91 27.86 0.94
C ILE A 148 7.94 28.34 1.94
N SER A 149 7.49 28.67 3.15
CA SER A 149 8.35 29.06 4.27
C SER A 149 7.80 28.54 5.59
N ARG A 150 8.71 28.23 6.51
CA ARG A 150 8.41 27.86 7.88
C ARG A 150 9.48 28.43 8.80
N ASN A 151 9.06 29.06 9.90
CA ASN A 151 9.95 29.59 10.92
C ASN A 151 9.53 29.03 12.28
N LEU A 152 10.50 28.68 13.11
CA LEU A 152 10.27 28.11 14.44
C LEU A 152 10.94 28.99 15.49
N LYS A 153 10.31 29.08 16.65
CA LYS A 153 10.81 29.78 17.83
C LYS A 153 10.50 28.93 19.05
N GLU A 154 11.53 28.32 19.62
CA GLU A 154 11.41 27.57 20.87
C GLU A 154 11.22 28.56 22.03
N ILE A 155 10.28 28.27 22.93
CA ILE A 155 9.99 29.10 24.11
C ILE A 155 10.60 28.45 25.34
N ASN A 156 10.32 27.16 25.51
CA ASN A 156 10.88 26.27 26.50
C ASN A 156 10.91 24.86 25.87
N PRO A 157 11.48 23.84 26.53
CA PRO A 157 11.64 22.55 25.86
C PRO A 157 10.30 21.79 25.63
N HIS A 158 9.19 22.22 26.25
CA HIS A 158 7.84 21.71 26.00
C HIS A 158 6.90 22.57 25.16
N THR A 159 7.35 23.75 24.74
CA THR A 159 6.55 24.72 23.98
C THR A 159 7.37 25.38 22.88
N LEU A 160 6.88 25.28 21.65
CA LEU A 160 7.41 26.01 20.49
C LEU A 160 6.32 26.79 19.78
N LEU A 161 6.72 27.88 19.14
CA LEU A 161 5.91 28.63 18.20
C LEU A 161 6.40 28.34 16.78
N HIS A 162 5.48 28.23 15.83
CA HIS A 162 5.87 28.19 14.42
C HIS A 162 4.93 28.98 13.51
N PHE A 163 5.52 29.63 12.52
CA PHE A 163 4.82 30.24 11.39
C PHE A 163 5.00 29.37 10.16
N GLU A 164 3.94 29.12 9.41
CA GLU A 164 3.98 28.40 8.13
C GLU A 164 3.23 29.17 7.06
N ARG A 165 3.85 29.32 5.89
CA ARG A 165 3.21 29.79 4.66
C ARG A 165 3.23 28.68 3.62
N ARG A 166 2.08 28.37 3.02
CA ARG A 166 1.97 27.25 2.07
C ARG A 166 1.04 27.52 0.89
N ASN A 167 1.34 26.87 -0.22
CA ASN A 167 0.44 26.63 -1.32
C ASN A 167 -0.30 25.29 -1.10
N ILE A 168 -1.63 25.34 -1.10
CA ILE A 168 -2.49 24.16 -0.91
C ILE A 168 -2.66 23.31 -2.19
N GLY A 169 -2.02 23.69 -3.30
CA GLY A 169 -1.95 22.90 -4.52
C GLY A 169 -3.21 22.92 -5.39
N VAL A 170 -4.16 23.82 -5.09
CA VAL A 170 -5.40 23.98 -5.85
C VAL A 170 -5.32 25.21 -6.72
N ARG A 171 -5.42 25.03 -8.05
CA ARG A 171 -5.36 26.14 -9.01
C ARG A 171 -6.45 27.18 -8.70
N GLY A 172 -6.04 28.45 -8.61
CA GLY A 172 -6.93 29.58 -8.30
C GLY A 172 -7.08 29.89 -6.82
N PHE A 173 -6.56 29.04 -5.92
CA PHE A 173 -6.55 29.33 -4.49
C PHE A 173 -5.35 30.19 -4.12
N LYS A 174 -5.59 31.16 -3.25
CA LYS A 174 -4.53 31.97 -2.65
C LYS A 174 -3.71 31.14 -1.65
N GLN A 175 -2.54 31.63 -1.28
CA GLN A 175 -1.69 30.94 -0.30
C GLN A 175 -2.33 30.99 1.09
N ARG A 176 -1.92 30.06 1.96
CA ARG A 176 -2.38 29.94 3.34
C ARG A 176 -1.24 30.18 4.30
N GLU A 177 -1.54 30.95 5.33
CA GLU A 177 -0.65 31.19 6.46
C GLU A 177 -1.22 30.56 7.73
N PHE A 178 -0.34 30.07 8.59
CA PHE A 178 -0.66 29.50 9.89
C PHE A 178 0.32 30.06 10.92
N ARG A 179 -0.21 30.42 12.10
CA ARG A 179 0.58 30.78 13.30
C ARG A 179 0.20 29.83 14.40
N LYS A 180 1.17 29.07 14.90
CA LYS A 180 0.94 27.94 15.78
C LYS A 180 1.73 28.04 17.05
N LYS A 181 1.12 27.59 18.14
CA LYS A 181 1.75 27.24 19.41
C LYS A 181 1.59 25.75 19.61
N VAL A 182 2.70 25.04 19.78
CA VAL A 182 2.74 23.59 19.94
C VAL A 182 3.27 23.31 21.34
N ILE A 183 2.48 22.59 22.14
CA ILE A 183 2.77 22.27 23.54
C ILE A 183 2.71 20.76 23.69
N TRP A 184 3.67 20.14 24.39
CA TRP A 184 3.54 18.73 24.78
C TRP A 184 3.41 18.55 26.30
N GLN A 185 2.64 17.54 26.70
CA GLN A 185 2.40 17.20 28.10
C GLN A 185 2.45 15.70 28.31
N LYS A 186 3.20 15.29 29.33
CA LYS A 186 3.26 13.94 29.86
C LYS A 186 2.30 13.80 31.04
N GLU A 187 1.44 12.81 30.97
CA GLU A 187 0.50 12.45 32.03
C GLU A 187 1.15 11.54 33.08
N LEU A 188 0.50 11.43 34.25
CA LEU A 188 0.92 10.53 35.33
C LEU A 188 0.94 9.05 34.91
N ASP A 189 0.08 8.65 33.97
CA ASP A 189 0.02 7.29 33.44
C ASP A 189 1.07 7.03 32.33
N GLY A 190 1.93 8.02 32.05
CA GLY A 190 2.96 7.97 31.03
C GLY A 190 2.49 8.32 29.62
N ASN A 191 1.18 8.54 29.39
CA ASN A 191 0.69 8.97 28.09
C ASN A 191 1.17 10.39 27.76
N ILE A 192 1.38 10.68 26.48
CA ILE A 192 1.84 12.00 26.04
C ILE A 192 0.82 12.62 25.08
N PHE A 193 0.47 13.88 25.33
CA PHE A 193 -0.31 14.70 24.42
C PHE A 193 0.56 15.76 23.77
N ILE A 194 0.36 16.01 22.47
CA ILE A 194 0.90 17.20 21.79
C ILE A 194 -0.30 18.01 21.28
N ILE A 195 -0.36 19.28 21.64
CA ILE A 195 -1.44 20.20 21.32
C ILE A 195 -0.86 21.31 20.43
N ASP A 196 -1.28 21.34 19.17
CA ASP A 196 -0.92 22.35 18.17
C ASP A 196 -2.16 23.22 17.89
N VAL A 197 -2.08 24.48 18.31
CA VAL A 197 -3.20 25.43 18.31
C VAL A 197 -2.82 26.74 17.64
N ASP A 198 -3.81 27.48 17.15
CA ASP A 198 -3.58 28.83 16.64
C ASP A 198 -3.11 29.77 17.77
N THR A 199 -2.18 30.67 17.47
CA THR A 199 -1.66 31.68 18.39
C THR A 199 -1.60 33.06 17.75
N GLU A 200 -1.73 34.10 18.59
CA GLU A 200 -1.50 35.49 18.22
C GLU A 200 -0.08 35.98 18.56
N ASP A 201 0.73 35.18 19.27
CA ASP A 201 2.10 35.52 19.71
C ASP A 201 3.03 35.90 18.55
N LEU A 202 2.72 35.40 17.35
CA LEU A 202 3.49 35.62 16.13
C LEU A 202 2.88 36.67 15.19
N LYS A 203 1.81 37.36 15.62
CA LYS A 203 1.06 38.29 14.75
C LYS A 203 1.90 39.48 14.30
N ASP A 204 2.65 40.07 15.23
CA ASP A 204 3.44 41.27 14.98
C ASP A 204 4.72 40.95 14.20
N GLU A 205 5.36 39.81 14.50
CA GLU A 205 6.54 39.32 13.77
C GLU A 205 6.17 38.87 12.34
N TYR A 206 4.99 38.28 12.16
CA TYR A 206 4.53 37.74 10.89
C TYR A 206 3.10 38.21 10.57
N PRO A 207 2.88 39.48 10.17
CA PRO A 207 1.57 39.98 9.77
C PRO A 207 1.08 39.29 8.48
N VAL A 208 -0.25 39.17 8.33
CA VAL A 208 -0.85 38.48 7.16
C VAL A 208 -0.47 39.20 5.88
N GLN A 209 0.14 38.49 4.93
CA GLN A 209 0.53 39.12 3.67
C GLN A 209 -0.68 39.50 2.80
N PRO A 210 -0.61 40.63 2.06
CA PRO A 210 -1.65 41.00 1.11
C PRO A 210 -1.92 39.88 0.11
N GLY A 211 -3.16 39.40 0.07
CA GLY A 211 -3.57 38.31 -0.82
C GLY A 211 -3.42 36.91 -0.20
N ASP A 212 -2.73 36.73 0.91
CA ASP A 212 -2.74 35.46 1.63
C ASP A 212 -4.00 35.33 2.50
N VAL A 213 -4.31 34.11 2.93
CA VAL A 213 -5.45 33.83 3.80
C VAL A 213 -4.93 33.16 5.06
N MET A 214 -5.17 33.79 6.22
CA MET A 214 -4.89 33.20 7.52
C MET A 214 -5.84 32.02 7.75
N ALA A 215 -5.30 30.82 7.71
CA ALA A 215 -6.02 29.58 7.98
C ALA A 215 -5.91 29.21 9.46
N SER A 216 -6.79 28.31 9.91
CA SER A 216 -6.83 27.81 11.27
C SER A 216 -6.66 26.30 11.27
N ALA A 217 -5.89 25.79 12.23
CA ALA A 217 -5.80 24.36 12.46
C ALA A 217 -5.62 24.09 13.95
N TYR A 218 -6.29 23.05 14.42
CA TYR A 218 -6.26 22.61 15.80
C TYR A 218 -5.99 21.12 15.77
N ILE A 219 -4.78 20.71 16.17
CA ILE A 219 -4.29 19.35 16.03
C ILE A 219 -3.88 18.84 17.41
N VAL A 220 -4.35 17.65 17.75
CA VAL A 220 -4.04 16.99 19.01
C VAL A 220 -3.50 15.60 18.70
N TRP A 221 -2.28 15.32 19.13
CA TRP A 221 -1.73 13.98 19.21
C TRP A 221 -1.94 13.41 20.61
N SER A 222 -2.21 12.12 20.66
CA SER A 222 -2.20 11.31 21.87
C SER A 222 -1.36 10.06 21.58
N PHE A 223 -0.37 9.84 22.43
CA PHE A 223 0.49 8.67 22.42
C PHE A 223 0.24 7.88 23.68
N GLU A 224 -0.24 6.66 23.51
CA GLU A 224 -0.65 5.81 24.62
C GLU A 224 0.15 4.52 24.62
N HIS A 225 0.61 4.11 25.80
CA HIS A 225 1.36 2.87 25.94
C HIS A 225 0.47 1.65 25.69
N LEU A 226 0.99 0.66 24.96
CA LEU A 226 0.40 -0.66 24.78
C LEU A 226 1.34 -1.75 25.29
N GLU A 227 0.82 -2.96 25.53
CA GLU A 227 1.66 -4.11 25.87
C GLU A 227 2.75 -4.31 24.81
N PRO A 228 4.03 -4.43 25.21
CA PRO A 228 5.12 -4.60 24.28
C PRO A 228 5.03 -5.96 23.57
N LEU A 229 5.55 -6.02 22.34
CA LEU A 229 5.69 -7.27 21.60
C LEU A 229 7.13 -7.76 21.73
N GLY A 230 7.37 -8.66 22.70
CA GLY A 230 8.72 -9.05 23.09
C GLY A 230 9.45 -7.89 23.75
N ASP A 231 10.60 -7.53 23.20
CA ASP A 231 11.40 -6.38 23.63
C ASP A 231 11.12 -5.10 22.80
N VAL A 232 10.07 -5.12 21.97
CA VAL A 232 9.66 -3.98 21.15
C VAL A 232 8.50 -3.25 21.83
N PRO A 233 8.71 -2.00 22.29
CA PRO A 233 7.63 -1.16 22.81
C PRO A 233 6.54 -0.95 21.75
N GLN A 234 5.30 -0.83 22.19
CA GLN A 234 4.15 -0.55 21.34
C GLN A 234 3.45 0.72 21.82
N THR A 235 3.13 1.62 20.89
CA THR A 235 2.42 2.87 21.16
C THR A 235 1.21 2.99 20.26
N LEU A 236 0.05 3.30 20.83
CA LEU A 236 -1.13 3.72 20.08
C LEU A 236 -1.01 5.24 19.81
N ALA A 237 -0.72 5.60 18.56
CA ALA A 237 -0.66 6.98 18.12
C ALA A 237 -2.03 7.37 17.52
N THR A 238 -2.68 8.38 18.11
CA THR A 238 -3.91 8.97 17.58
C THR A 238 -3.73 10.45 17.34
N VAL A 239 -3.97 10.91 16.10
CA VAL A 239 -4.08 12.33 15.79
C VAL A 239 -5.54 12.70 15.53
N THR A 240 -5.99 13.78 16.15
CA THR A 240 -7.27 14.43 15.87
C THR A 240 -6.99 15.82 15.36
N SER A 241 -7.50 16.16 14.18
CA SER A 241 -7.30 17.47 13.58
C SER A 241 -8.63 18.11 13.23
N ARG A 242 -8.75 19.41 13.51
CA ARG A 242 -9.77 20.32 13.00
C ARG A 242 -9.06 21.36 12.16
N VAL A 243 -9.31 21.37 10.86
CA VAL A 243 -8.64 22.28 9.93
C VAL A 243 -9.68 23.12 9.23
N ASP A 244 -9.53 24.44 9.33
CA ASP A 244 -10.29 25.43 8.57
C ASP A 244 -9.33 26.20 7.66
N ILE A 245 -9.32 25.83 6.38
CA ILE A 245 -8.46 26.52 5.41
C ILE A 245 -9.08 27.82 4.89
N ARG A 246 -10.29 28.18 5.33
CA ARG A 246 -11.06 29.36 4.92
C ARG A 246 -11.33 29.49 3.42
N GLY A 247 -12.39 30.22 3.09
CA GLY A 247 -12.85 30.47 1.72
C GLY A 247 -13.78 29.37 1.16
N ALA A 248 -14.28 29.56 -0.05
CA ALA A 248 -15.23 28.64 -0.67
C ALA A 248 -14.50 27.39 -1.21
N VAL A 249 -14.41 26.33 -0.39
CA VAL A 249 -13.70 25.10 -0.77
C VAL A 249 -14.69 23.97 -1.01
N PRO A 250 -14.75 23.39 -2.23
CA PRO A 250 -15.59 22.24 -2.49
C PRO A 250 -15.24 21.03 -1.61
N THR A 251 -16.26 20.30 -1.13
CA THR A 251 -16.08 19.10 -0.27
C THR A 251 -15.14 18.06 -0.85
N ARG A 252 -15.15 17.85 -2.18
CA ARG A 252 -14.23 16.90 -2.84
C ARG A 252 -12.76 17.30 -2.68
N VAL A 253 -12.47 18.61 -2.71
CA VAL A 253 -11.13 19.17 -2.49
C VAL A 253 -10.76 19.02 -1.02
N MET A 254 -11.67 19.35 -0.09
CA MET A 254 -11.44 19.16 1.35
C MET A 254 -11.16 17.70 1.73
N ASN A 255 -11.89 16.74 1.15
CA ASN A 255 -11.65 15.31 1.39
C ASN A 255 -10.28 14.85 0.89
N GLY A 256 -9.80 15.40 -0.23
CA GLY A 256 -8.44 15.13 -0.73
C GLY A 256 -7.37 15.69 0.20
N LEU A 257 -7.56 16.94 0.66
CA LEU A 257 -6.66 17.61 1.59
C LEU A 257 -6.62 16.91 2.95
N ALA A 258 -7.76 16.45 3.48
CA ALA A 258 -7.85 15.77 4.77
C ALA A 258 -7.00 14.49 4.84
N LYS A 259 -6.84 13.77 3.72
CA LYS A 259 -5.93 12.62 3.64
C LYS A 259 -4.47 13.01 3.89
N GLY A 260 -4.05 14.16 3.37
CA GLY A 260 -2.72 14.71 3.57
C GLY A 260 -2.49 15.30 4.97
N PHE A 261 -3.49 16.00 5.52
CA PHE A 261 -3.37 16.67 6.82
C PHE A 261 -3.52 15.73 8.03
N GLY A 262 -4.32 14.66 7.94
CA GLY A 262 -4.54 13.73 9.05
C GLY A 262 -3.78 12.40 8.92
N GLY A 263 -3.93 11.71 7.79
CA GLY A 263 -3.41 10.34 7.62
C GLY A 263 -1.92 10.26 7.30
N GLY A 264 -1.41 11.27 6.57
CA GLY A 264 -0.01 11.36 6.17
C GLY A 264 0.98 11.30 7.35
N PRO A 265 0.84 12.19 8.36
CA PRO A 265 1.73 12.19 9.52
C PRO A 265 1.75 10.87 10.30
N VAL A 266 0.59 10.24 10.55
CA VAL A 266 0.53 8.95 11.27
C VAL A 266 1.19 7.82 10.48
N SER A 267 0.96 7.76 9.17
CA SER A 267 1.63 6.76 8.31
C SER A 267 3.14 6.96 8.30
N GLU A 268 3.60 8.20 8.32
CA GLU A 268 5.02 8.55 8.35
C GLU A 268 5.68 8.12 9.66
N LEU A 269 5.06 8.44 10.80
CA LEU A 269 5.50 8.00 12.12
C LEU A 269 5.62 6.46 12.18
N ARG A 270 4.56 5.76 11.76
CA ARG A 270 4.53 4.29 11.74
C ARG A 270 5.61 3.67 10.84
N LYS A 271 5.88 4.29 9.69
CA LYS A 271 6.92 3.84 8.75
C LYS A 271 8.33 4.10 9.27
N HIS A 272 8.53 5.20 9.99
CA HIS A 272 9.84 5.54 10.56
C HIS A 272 10.26 4.53 11.63
N PHE A 273 9.35 4.18 12.52
CA PHE A 273 9.59 3.22 13.59
C PHE A 273 9.20 1.78 13.24
N ASP A 274 9.16 1.41 11.96
CA ASP A 274 8.72 0.07 11.57
C ASP A 274 9.72 -0.99 12.03
N LYS A 275 9.37 -1.75 13.08
CA LYS A 275 10.18 -2.88 13.60
C LYS A 275 9.51 -4.21 13.30
N SER A 276 8.68 -4.27 12.25
CA SER A 276 7.97 -5.48 11.82
C SER A 276 8.89 -6.70 11.73
N ARG A 277 10.16 -6.55 11.30
CA ARG A 277 11.13 -7.65 11.22
C ARG A 277 11.48 -8.22 12.60
N LYS A 278 11.83 -7.36 13.55
CA LYS A 278 12.19 -7.79 14.91
C LYS A 278 11.00 -8.46 15.59
N ILE A 279 9.80 -7.90 15.40
CA ILE A 279 8.57 -8.51 15.89
C ILE A 279 8.29 -9.85 15.19
N GLN A 280 8.56 -9.97 13.90
CA GLN A 280 8.43 -11.24 13.18
C GLN A 280 9.38 -12.31 13.74
N GLU A 281 10.61 -11.95 14.10
CA GLU A 281 11.58 -12.87 14.73
C GLU A 281 11.08 -13.36 16.09
N THR A 282 10.63 -12.46 16.98
CA THR A 282 10.03 -12.84 18.27
C THR A 282 8.73 -13.66 18.08
N ASP A 283 7.92 -13.30 17.10
CA ASP A 283 6.69 -14.04 16.75
C ASP A 283 7.00 -15.48 16.31
N VAL A 284 8.12 -15.72 15.60
CA VAL A 284 8.58 -17.09 15.30
C VAL A 284 8.82 -17.87 16.59
N GLU A 285 9.51 -17.30 17.57
CA GLU A 285 9.80 -17.99 18.85
C GLU A 285 8.51 -18.32 19.63
N ASN A 286 7.61 -17.35 19.75
CA ASN A 286 6.30 -17.56 20.37
C ASN A 286 5.49 -18.64 19.63
N ARG A 287 5.49 -18.60 18.29
CA ARG A 287 4.83 -19.62 17.46
C ARG A 287 5.44 -20.99 17.64
N LEU A 288 6.76 -21.10 17.79
CA LEU A 288 7.42 -22.38 18.05
C LEU A 288 7.03 -22.94 19.42
N CYS A 289 6.85 -22.09 20.43
CA CYS A 289 6.39 -22.51 21.75
C CYS A 289 4.94 -23.04 21.69
N ILE A 290 4.02 -22.27 21.09
CA ILE A 290 2.63 -22.70 20.87
C ILE A 290 2.56 -23.95 19.99
N ALA A 291 3.42 -24.07 18.97
CA ALA A 291 3.47 -25.23 18.08
C ALA A 291 3.90 -26.50 18.84
N LYS A 292 4.88 -26.39 19.75
CA LYS A 292 5.28 -27.50 20.63
C LYS A 292 4.10 -27.94 21.50
N GLU A 293 3.38 -27.00 22.10
CA GLU A 293 2.19 -27.30 22.91
C GLU A 293 1.05 -27.91 22.07
N ALA A 294 0.77 -27.36 20.89
CA ALA A 294 -0.21 -27.93 19.96
C ALA A 294 0.16 -29.36 19.54
N SER A 295 1.46 -29.68 19.52
CA SER A 295 1.96 -31.01 19.19
C SER A 295 1.71 -32.06 20.29
N THR A 296 1.48 -31.66 21.55
CA THR A 296 1.22 -32.57 22.68
C THR A 296 -0.28 -32.82 22.91
N LEU A 297 -1.16 -32.13 22.20
CA LEU A 297 -2.61 -32.31 22.33
C LEU A 297 -3.06 -33.72 21.97
N SER A 298 -3.91 -34.28 22.83
CA SER A 298 -4.54 -35.60 22.66
C SER A 298 -5.46 -35.63 21.43
N THR A 299 -5.44 -36.74 20.68
CA THR A 299 -6.28 -36.96 19.48
C THR A 299 -7.67 -37.51 19.81
N LYS A 300 -8.27 -37.13 20.94
CA LYS A 300 -9.62 -37.58 21.35
C LYS A 300 -10.59 -36.41 21.55
N PRO A 301 -10.84 -35.57 20.53
CA PRO A 301 -11.85 -34.52 20.64
C PRO A 301 -13.27 -35.12 20.69
N ASN A 302 -14.22 -34.35 21.23
CA ASN A 302 -15.64 -34.72 21.22
C ASN A 302 -16.12 -34.95 19.77
N LYS A 303 -16.49 -36.18 19.45
CA LYS A 303 -16.85 -36.63 18.10
C LYS A 303 -17.99 -35.80 17.49
N THR A 304 -19.02 -35.50 18.28
CA THR A 304 -20.20 -34.72 17.83
C THR A 304 -19.84 -33.29 17.44
N MET A 305 -18.90 -32.68 18.15
CA MET A 305 -18.41 -31.33 17.85
C MET A 305 -17.60 -31.30 16.55
N VAL A 306 -16.73 -32.29 16.33
CA VAL A 306 -15.95 -32.41 15.09
C VAL A 306 -16.85 -32.62 13.89
N GLU A 307 -17.84 -33.51 13.98
CA GLU A 307 -18.83 -33.75 12.92
C GLU A 307 -19.61 -32.48 12.57
N SER A 308 -20.03 -31.71 13.58
CA SER A 308 -20.76 -30.44 13.38
C SER A 308 -19.89 -29.38 12.66
N LEU A 309 -18.63 -29.25 13.05
CA LEU A 309 -17.68 -28.34 12.40
C LEU A 309 -17.40 -28.78 10.96
N GLN A 310 -17.27 -30.09 10.72
CA GLN A 310 -17.01 -30.64 9.40
C GLN A 310 -18.18 -30.35 8.44
N LEU A 311 -19.41 -30.51 8.92
CA LEU A 311 -20.62 -30.13 8.18
C LEU A 311 -20.63 -28.64 7.79
N LEU A 312 -20.18 -27.74 8.68
CA LEU A 312 -20.08 -26.31 8.37
C LEU A 312 -19.11 -26.02 7.21
N PHE A 313 -17.96 -26.72 7.16
CA PHE A 313 -17.00 -26.56 6.06
C PHE A 313 -17.53 -27.04 4.71
N ASP A 314 -18.47 -27.98 4.73
CA ASP A 314 -19.05 -28.58 3.52
C ASP A 314 -20.24 -27.76 3.00
N ILE A 315 -21.03 -27.16 3.90
CA ILE A 315 -22.20 -26.34 3.54
C ILE A 315 -21.82 -24.92 3.09
N ILE A 316 -20.83 -24.29 3.76
CA ILE A 316 -20.48 -22.89 3.48
C ILE A 316 -19.73 -22.77 2.16
N GLN A 317 -20.34 -22.06 1.21
CA GLN A 317 -19.79 -21.86 -0.13
C GLN A 317 -18.52 -20.99 -0.14
N PRO A 318 -17.59 -21.24 -1.07
CA PRO A 318 -16.49 -20.32 -1.36
C PRO A 318 -17.05 -18.96 -1.81
N SER A 319 -16.52 -17.86 -1.25
CA SER A 319 -16.95 -16.45 -1.42
C SER A 319 -17.77 -15.85 -0.27
N ALA A 320 -17.67 -14.52 -0.15
CA ALA A 320 -18.42 -13.74 0.80
C ALA A 320 -19.88 -13.54 0.37
N GLN A 321 -20.80 -13.94 1.25
CA GLN A 321 -22.25 -13.81 1.10
C GLN A 321 -22.82 -12.95 2.23
N ALA A 322 -23.92 -12.27 1.94
CA ALA A 322 -24.64 -11.46 2.91
C ALA A 322 -26.13 -11.39 2.59
N GLU A 323 -26.94 -11.29 3.64
CA GLU A 323 -28.40 -11.22 3.58
C GLU A 323 -28.95 -10.03 4.38
N LYS A 324 -30.27 -9.82 4.27
CA LYS A 324 -30.97 -8.83 5.09
C LYS A 324 -30.88 -9.23 6.58
N GLY A 325 -31.01 -8.25 7.47
CA GLY A 325 -30.95 -8.49 8.92
C GLY A 325 -29.53 -8.59 9.49
N GLY A 326 -28.51 -8.19 8.74
CA GLY A 326 -27.14 -8.11 9.25
C GLY A 326 -26.36 -9.43 9.22
N LYS A 327 -26.85 -10.45 8.50
CA LYS A 327 -26.24 -11.79 8.44
C LYS A 327 -25.32 -11.95 7.24
N GLY A 328 -24.16 -12.55 7.43
CA GLY A 328 -23.21 -12.85 6.37
C GLY A 328 -22.32 -14.03 6.69
N TRP A 329 -21.79 -14.68 5.66
CA TRP A 329 -20.93 -15.83 5.80
C TRP A 329 -20.05 -16.01 4.57
N GLY A 330 -19.00 -16.80 4.70
CA GLY A 330 -18.24 -17.24 3.55
C GLY A 330 -17.10 -18.16 3.92
N LYS A 331 -16.47 -18.70 2.88
CA LYS A 331 -15.31 -19.58 2.97
C LYS A 331 -14.16 -19.07 2.10
N SER A 332 -12.95 -19.18 2.63
CA SER A 332 -11.69 -18.93 1.93
C SER A 332 -10.75 -20.12 2.11
N THR A 333 -9.82 -20.31 1.17
CA THR A 333 -8.85 -21.40 1.20
C THR A 333 -7.53 -20.91 0.63
N ALA A 334 -6.42 -21.25 1.29
CA ALA A 334 -5.08 -21.03 0.76
C ALA A 334 -4.12 -22.13 1.20
N TYR A 335 -2.95 -22.12 0.57
CA TYR A 335 -1.82 -22.97 0.92
C TYR A 335 -0.74 -22.09 1.54
N LEU A 336 -0.23 -22.50 2.70
CA LEU A 336 0.83 -21.81 3.41
C LEU A 336 2.15 -22.56 3.27
N ARG A 337 3.22 -21.81 3.02
CA ARG A 337 4.60 -22.32 2.93
C ARG A 337 5.25 -22.45 4.30
N ILE A 338 4.57 -23.13 5.21
CA ILE A 338 5.02 -23.35 6.59
C ILE A 338 4.59 -24.73 7.11
N GLY A 339 5.25 -25.21 8.16
CA GLY A 339 4.91 -26.44 8.86
C GLY A 339 3.50 -26.39 9.47
N PHE A 340 2.92 -27.58 9.65
CA PHE A 340 1.54 -27.76 10.06
C PHE A 340 1.24 -27.20 11.46
N GLU A 341 2.07 -27.55 12.44
CA GLU A 341 1.94 -27.10 13.82
C GLU A 341 2.25 -25.60 13.96
N GLU A 342 3.21 -25.08 13.19
CA GLU A 342 3.53 -23.64 13.14
C GLU A 342 2.40 -22.82 12.50
N ALA A 343 1.71 -23.36 11.49
CA ALA A 343 0.52 -22.73 10.92
C ALA A 343 -0.60 -22.65 11.97
N ALA A 344 -0.81 -23.71 12.76
CA ALA A 344 -1.78 -23.71 13.85
C ALA A 344 -1.44 -22.65 14.89
N ALA A 345 -0.17 -22.57 15.30
CA ALA A 345 0.31 -21.55 16.22
C ALA A 345 0.10 -20.13 15.68
N PHE A 346 0.35 -19.92 14.38
CA PHE A 346 0.08 -18.63 13.74
C PHE A 346 -1.40 -18.26 13.78
N PHE A 347 -2.33 -19.16 13.47
CA PHE A 347 -3.77 -18.85 13.55
C PHE A 347 -4.30 -18.75 14.99
N TRP A 348 -3.63 -19.42 15.93
CA TRP A 348 -3.91 -19.27 17.36
C TRP A 348 -3.50 -17.88 17.85
N GLY A 349 -2.29 -17.42 17.53
CA GLY A 349 -1.79 -16.08 17.87
C GLY A 349 -2.33 -14.94 16.99
N LEU A 350 -2.75 -15.20 15.75
CA LEU A 350 -3.31 -14.21 14.83
C LEU A 350 -4.58 -13.56 15.37
N LYS A 351 -5.39 -14.27 16.15
CA LYS A 351 -6.59 -13.66 16.73
C LYS A 351 -6.28 -12.70 17.87
N ASP A 352 -5.08 -12.79 18.45
CA ASP A 352 -4.55 -11.77 19.33
C ASP A 352 -3.97 -10.62 18.50
N LEU A 353 -3.20 -10.91 17.45
CA LEU A 353 -2.56 -9.90 16.59
C LEU A 353 -3.52 -9.11 15.69
N GLU A 354 -4.60 -9.67 15.14
CA GLU A 354 -5.61 -8.94 14.36
C GLU A 354 -6.59 -8.19 15.24
N ARG A 355 -6.81 -8.63 16.49
CA ARG A 355 -7.54 -7.81 17.49
C ARG A 355 -6.69 -6.65 18.00
N ILE A 356 -5.37 -6.84 18.11
CA ILE A 356 -4.41 -5.81 18.54
C ILE A 356 -3.99 -4.88 17.38
N ARG A 357 -3.89 -5.39 16.14
CA ARG A 357 -3.43 -4.63 14.95
C ARG A 357 -4.57 -4.21 14.00
N GLY A 358 -5.75 -4.81 14.11
CA GLY A 358 -6.89 -4.59 13.21
C GLY A 358 -8.04 -3.78 13.81
N ASN A 359 -8.10 -3.58 15.14
CA ASN A 359 -9.09 -2.72 15.78
C ASN A 359 -8.45 -1.89 16.90
N ASN A 360 -7.99 -0.69 16.53
CA ASN A 360 -7.54 0.38 17.42
C ASN A 360 -8.69 0.95 18.30
N SER A 361 -9.53 0.13 18.93
CA SER A 361 -10.56 0.59 19.87
C SER A 361 -10.22 0.15 21.28
N LYS A 362 -9.95 1.14 22.13
CA LYS A 362 -9.73 1.05 23.58
C LYS A 362 -10.88 0.45 24.40
N GLU A 363 -11.93 -0.13 23.80
CA GLU A 363 -13.09 -0.61 24.57
C GLU A 363 -12.93 -2.07 25.02
N HIS A 364 -12.30 -2.20 26.19
CA HIS A 364 -12.44 -3.28 27.16
C HIS A 364 -12.22 -4.71 26.65
N THR A 365 -10.98 -5.06 26.30
CA THR A 365 -10.58 -6.47 26.30
C THR A 365 -10.37 -6.91 27.75
N LYS A 366 -11.38 -7.53 28.37
CA LYS A 366 -11.15 -8.36 29.56
C LYS A 366 -10.76 -9.75 29.09
N ARG A 367 -9.54 -10.17 29.45
CA ARG A 367 -8.98 -11.48 29.13
C ARG A 367 -9.03 -12.35 30.38
N ALA A 368 -9.58 -13.54 30.28
CA ALA A 368 -9.37 -14.62 31.22
C ALA A 368 -8.87 -15.82 30.41
N ILE A 369 -7.60 -16.17 30.59
CA ILE A 369 -7.03 -17.41 30.06
C ILE A 369 -7.30 -18.46 31.14
N GLU A 370 -8.16 -19.43 30.85
CA GLU A 370 -8.35 -20.59 31.74
C GLU A 370 -7.80 -21.84 31.04
N THR A 371 -6.68 -22.34 31.54
CA THR A 371 -6.08 -23.59 31.06
C THR A 371 -6.84 -24.75 31.68
N ARG A 372 -7.55 -25.56 30.88
CA ARG A 372 -8.13 -26.83 31.33
C ARG A 372 -7.68 -28.00 30.46
N GLY A 373 -6.89 -28.89 31.06
CA GLY A 373 -6.71 -30.34 30.80
C GLY A 373 -6.60 -30.85 29.36
N ASP A 374 -7.59 -30.58 28.51
CA ASP A 374 -7.88 -31.33 27.28
C ASP A 374 -7.91 -30.43 26.03
N GLY A 375 -7.73 -29.11 26.18
CA GLY A 375 -7.66 -28.14 25.08
C GLY A 375 -7.32 -26.72 25.55
N PHE A 376 -6.87 -25.87 24.63
CA PHE A 376 -6.68 -24.44 24.90
C PHE A 376 -7.99 -23.70 24.71
N GLU A 377 -8.36 -22.88 25.69
CA GLU A 377 -9.57 -22.07 25.65
C GLU A 377 -9.25 -20.60 25.96
N ILE A 378 -9.76 -19.71 25.12
CA ILE A 378 -9.64 -18.26 25.33
C ILE A 378 -11.03 -17.65 25.27
N GLU A 379 -11.44 -17.00 26.36
CA GLU A 379 -12.64 -16.17 26.37
C GLU A 379 -12.25 -14.70 26.14
N ALA A 380 -13.01 -14.03 25.27
CA ALA A 380 -12.76 -12.64 24.95
C ALA A 380 -14.05 -11.88 24.63
N ILE A 381 -14.18 -10.72 25.27
CA ILE A 381 -15.27 -9.77 25.06
C ILE A 381 -14.67 -8.51 24.44
N PHE A 382 -15.32 -7.97 23.41
CA PHE A 382 -14.91 -6.72 22.77
C PHE A 382 -16.09 -5.94 22.22
N LYS A 383 -15.93 -4.63 22.11
CA LYS A 383 -16.90 -3.72 21.49
C LYS A 383 -16.32 -3.13 20.21
N GLU A 384 -17.18 -2.93 19.22
CA GLU A 384 -16.78 -2.40 17.93
C GLU A 384 -17.88 -1.53 17.31
N ALA A 385 -17.47 -0.37 16.77
CA ALA A 385 -18.32 0.49 15.97
C ALA A 385 -18.39 0.00 14.51
N ILE A 386 -19.60 -0.27 14.01
CA ILE A 386 -19.86 -0.76 12.66
C ILE A 386 -20.64 0.26 11.84
N ASP A 387 -20.14 0.62 10.66
CA ASP A 387 -20.82 1.55 9.76
C ASP A 387 -22.15 1.00 9.21
N LYS A 388 -23.22 1.80 9.27
CA LYS A 388 -24.54 1.38 8.75
C LYS A 388 -24.60 1.27 7.22
N GLY A 389 -23.61 1.84 6.50
CA GLY A 389 -23.52 1.85 5.04
C GLY A 389 -23.74 3.25 4.44
N SER A 390 -23.59 3.39 3.12
CA SER A 390 -23.74 4.66 2.39
C SER A 390 -24.91 4.60 1.42
N LEU A 391 -25.75 5.65 1.42
CA LEU A 391 -26.71 5.94 0.34
C LEU A 391 -26.21 7.20 -0.37
N MET A 392 -25.96 7.12 -1.69
CA MET A 392 -25.50 8.25 -2.51
C MET A 392 -24.27 9.03 -1.98
N GLY A 393 -23.28 8.33 -1.41
CA GLY A 393 -22.02 8.97 -1.02
C GLY A 393 -22.07 9.76 0.30
N ILE A 394 -23.22 9.76 0.99
CA ILE A 394 -23.35 10.24 2.38
C ILE A 394 -23.34 8.99 3.26
N SER A 395 -22.25 8.80 4.02
CA SER A 395 -22.14 7.71 4.99
C SER A 395 -23.14 7.92 6.13
N SER A 396 -23.86 6.86 6.52
CA SER A 396 -24.78 6.87 7.65
C SER A 396 -24.08 6.53 8.97
N LYS A 397 -24.57 7.11 10.08
CA LYS A 397 -24.05 6.96 11.48
C LYS A 397 -23.64 5.51 11.78
N SER A 398 -22.50 5.31 12.46
CA SER A 398 -22.07 3.97 12.91
C SER A 398 -22.97 3.42 14.04
N VAL A 399 -22.94 2.10 14.25
CA VAL A 399 -23.62 1.40 15.36
C VAL A 399 -22.61 0.67 16.19
N GLN A 400 -22.66 0.86 17.50
CA GLN A 400 -21.88 0.05 18.41
C GLN A 400 -22.45 -1.38 18.47
N ARG A 401 -21.55 -2.35 18.45
CA ARG A 401 -21.82 -3.79 18.59
C ARG A 401 -20.86 -4.40 19.60
N GLU A 402 -21.42 -5.19 20.49
CA GLU A 402 -20.64 -5.98 21.43
C GLU A 402 -20.59 -7.44 20.97
N PHE A 403 -19.39 -8.00 20.95
CA PHE A 403 -19.11 -9.38 20.63
C PHE A 403 -18.55 -10.08 21.87
N SER A 404 -19.09 -11.24 22.17
CA SER A 404 -18.59 -12.13 23.22
C SER A 404 -18.36 -13.49 22.60
N SER A 405 -17.12 -13.96 22.62
CA SER A 405 -16.74 -15.18 21.93
C SER A 405 -15.76 -16.01 22.74
N LYS A 406 -15.84 -17.32 22.53
CA LYS A 406 -15.00 -18.35 23.12
C LYS A 406 -14.28 -19.09 22.01
N MET A 407 -12.96 -19.13 22.10
CA MET A 407 -12.08 -19.71 21.08
C MET A 407 -11.43 -20.97 21.62
N ARG A 408 -11.33 -21.99 20.78
CA ARG A 408 -10.86 -23.33 21.13
C ARG A 408 -9.97 -23.90 20.04
N LEU A 409 -8.91 -24.61 20.43
CA LEU A 409 -8.02 -25.35 19.53
C LEU A 409 -8.18 -26.85 19.76
N LEU A 410 -8.42 -27.59 18.67
CA LEU A 410 -8.67 -29.02 18.69
C LEU A 410 -7.75 -29.74 17.71
N ARG A 411 -7.10 -30.81 18.18
CA ARG A 411 -6.40 -31.74 17.30
C ARG A 411 -7.32 -32.91 16.96
N VAL A 412 -7.75 -32.96 15.70
CA VAL A 412 -8.66 -34.03 15.21
C VAL A 412 -7.89 -35.32 15.00
N ASP A 413 -6.74 -35.23 14.34
CA ASP A 413 -5.84 -36.34 14.08
C ASP A 413 -4.40 -35.84 13.84
N LYS A 414 -3.52 -36.72 13.35
CA LYS A 414 -2.10 -36.39 13.08
C LYS A 414 -1.89 -35.36 11.95
N LYS A 415 -2.91 -35.12 11.11
CA LYS A 415 -2.86 -34.25 9.93
C LYS A 415 -3.87 -33.11 9.99
N THR A 416 -4.78 -33.07 10.95
CA THR A 416 -5.85 -32.06 11.03
C THR A 416 -5.95 -31.40 12.40
N ILE A 417 -5.90 -30.06 12.39
CA ILE A 417 -6.17 -29.19 13.54
C ILE A 417 -7.32 -28.26 13.16
N ILE A 418 -8.25 -28.05 14.07
CA ILE A 418 -9.35 -27.10 13.93
C ILE A 418 -9.26 -26.09 15.05
N ILE A 419 -9.21 -24.81 14.67
CA ILE A 419 -9.34 -23.68 15.59
C ILE A 419 -10.70 -23.09 15.34
N PHE A 420 -11.57 -23.03 16.34
CA PHE A 420 -12.91 -22.48 16.16
C PHE A 420 -13.23 -21.46 17.22
N THR A 421 -14.18 -20.59 16.91
CA THR A 421 -14.66 -19.54 17.79
C THR A 421 -16.17 -19.52 17.71
N GLU A 422 -16.81 -19.59 18.87
CA GLU A 422 -18.26 -19.60 19.02
C GLU A 422 -18.72 -18.45 19.93
N PRO A 423 -19.97 -17.96 19.79
CA PRO A 423 -20.52 -16.95 20.69
C PRO A 423 -20.58 -17.48 22.13
N ASN A 424 -20.21 -16.67 23.11
CA ASN A 424 -20.34 -17.06 24.53
C ASN A 424 -21.75 -16.73 25.04
N GLU A 425 -22.56 -17.76 25.31
CA GLU A 425 -23.96 -17.61 25.75
C GLU A 425 -24.11 -17.28 27.25
N THR A 426 -23.04 -17.38 28.05
CA THR A 426 -23.14 -17.42 29.53
C THR A 426 -23.22 -16.06 30.24
N ASN A 427 -22.89 -14.93 29.61
CA ASN A 427 -22.94 -13.64 30.28
C ASN A 427 -24.34 -13.00 30.24
N ARG A 428 -25.15 -13.30 31.26
CA ARG A 428 -26.33 -12.50 31.65
C ARG A 428 -25.85 -11.15 32.20
N VAL A 429 -26.18 -10.06 31.50
CA VAL A 429 -26.39 -8.70 32.02
C VAL A 429 -25.32 -8.18 32.99
N ILE A 430 -24.22 -7.59 32.48
CA ILE A 430 -23.48 -6.58 33.25
C ILE A 430 -24.26 -5.26 33.11
N ARG A 431 -25.17 -4.99 34.05
CA ARG A 431 -25.85 -3.69 34.19
C ARG A 431 -24.83 -2.68 34.72
N THR A 432 -24.06 -2.04 33.85
CA THR A 432 -23.37 -0.79 34.22
C THR A 432 -24.40 0.35 34.22
N ARG A 433 -24.70 0.88 35.41
CA ARG A 433 -25.53 2.07 35.61
C ARG A 433 -24.78 3.30 35.11
N SER A 434 -25.00 3.69 33.85
CA SER A 434 -24.76 5.05 33.37
C SER A 434 -25.29 5.17 31.94
N PHE A 435 -26.48 5.78 31.75
CA PHE A 435 -27.05 6.24 30.47
C PHE A 435 -26.46 5.57 29.21
N VAL A 436 -26.84 4.31 28.99
CA VAL A 436 -26.28 3.45 27.93
C VAL A 436 -27.20 3.50 26.71
N GLU A 437 -26.70 4.03 25.59
CA GLU A 437 -27.21 3.64 24.27
C GLU A 437 -27.19 2.10 24.21
N GLU A 438 -28.34 1.44 24.03
CA GLU A 438 -28.43 -0.02 23.97
C GLU A 438 -27.43 -0.60 22.95
N CYS A 439 -26.30 -1.09 23.42
CA CYS A 439 -25.33 -1.80 22.59
C CYS A 439 -25.95 -3.14 22.19
N LYS A 440 -26.48 -3.24 20.96
CA LYS A 440 -27.07 -4.50 20.48
C LYS A 440 -25.97 -5.54 20.30
N ARG A 441 -26.22 -6.77 20.78
CA ARG A 441 -25.29 -7.89 20.61
C ARG A 441 -25.11 -8.26 19.14
N ALA A 442 -23.87 -8.51 18.74
CA ALA A 442 -23.53 -9.18 17.50
C ALA A 442 -22.89 -10.53 17.84
N SER A 443 -23.04 -11.51 16.94
CA SER A 443 -22.41 -12.82 17.10
C SER A 443 -21.50 -13.13 15.93
N GLU A 444 -20.36 -13.73 16.24
CA GLU A 444 -19.42 -14.23 15.25
C GLU A 444 -19.11 -15.70 15.55
N THR A 445 -19.16 -16.50 14.49
CA THR A 445 -18.64 -17.87 14.48
C THR A 445 -17.57 -17.95 13.41
N THR A 446 -16.39 -18.45 13.76
CA THR A 446 -15.34 -18.73 12.78
C THR A 446 -14.75 -20.10 13.01
N ALA A 447 -14.29 -20.75 11.96
CA ALA A 447 -13.44 -21.92 12.11
C ALA A 447 -12.32 -21.90 11.07
N VAL A 448 -11.13 -22.27 11.53
CA VAL A 448 -9.93 -22.46 10.73
C VAL A 448 -9.60 -23.95 10.79
N ARG A 449 -9.57 -24.57 9.62
CA ARG A 449 -9.22 -25.99 9.46
C ARG A 449 -7.91 -26.09 8.73
N LEU A 450 -6.95 -26.68 9.41
CA LEU A 450 -5.56 -26.83 8.97
C LEU A 450 -5.33 -28.28 8.58
N TYR A 451 -4.68 -28.49 7.43
CA TYR A 451 -4.34 -29.80 6.90
C TYR A 451 -2.86 -29.89 6.56
N LYS A 452 -2.20 -30.93 7.08
CA LYS A 452 -0.82 -31.27 6.74
C LYS A 452 -0.76 -31.93 5.36
N GLU A 453 -0.22 -31.20 4.38
CA GLU A 453 0.02 -31.74 3.03
C GLU A 453 1.48 -32.10 2.79
N GLY A 454 2.40 -31.41 3.46
CA GLY A 454 3.83 -31.66 3.34
C GLY A 454 4.61 -31.09 4.52
N ARG A 455 5.94 -31.17 4.47
CA ARG A 455 6.82 -30.71 5.56
C ARG A 455 6.75 -29.19 5.78
N LYS A 456 6.66 -28.40 4.70
CA LYS A 456 6.47 -26.93 4.70
C LYS A 456 5.30 -26.55 3.78
N LYS A 457 4.21 -27.31 3.87
CA LYS A 457 3.00 -27.09 3.08
C LYS A 457 1.77 -27.46 3.90
N THR A 458 0.99 -26.44 4.22
CA THR A 458 -0.23 -26.57 5.02
C THR A 458 -1.39 -25.96 4.26
N LYS A 459 -2.45 -26.74 4.03
CA LYS A 459 -3.69 -26.22 3.47
C LYS A 459 -4.54 -25.65 4.61
N VAL A 460 -5.10 -24.46 4.39
CA VAL A 460 -5.95 -23.76 5.35
C VAL A 460 -7.29 -23.51 4.73
N GLU A 461 -8.35 -23.86 5.43
CA GLU A 461 -9.70 -23.44 5.12
C GLU A 461 -10.24 -22.59 6.26
N PHE A 462 -10.76 -21.42 5.93
CA PHE A 462 -11.35 -20.51 6.91
C PHE A 462 -12.81 -20.26 6.56
N ILE A 463 -13.66 -20.41 7.56
CA ILE A 463 -15.06 -20.03 7.49
C ILE A 463 -15.35 -18.94 8.49
N THR A 464 -16.23 -18.03 8.12
CA THR A 464 -16.81 -17.04 9.02
C THR A 464 -18.32 -16.99 8.82
N LYS A 465 -19.05 -16.80 9.92
CA LYS A 465 -20.46 -16.47 9.97
C LYS A 465 -20.61 -15.30 10.93
N LEU A 466 -21.23 -14.22 10.46
CA LEU A 466 -21.41 -12.96 11.15
C LEU A 466 -22.89 -12.63 11.23
N GLU A 467 -23.36 -12.26 12.42
CA GLU A 467 -24.69 -11.70 12.62
C GLU A 467 -24.56 -10.36 13.35
N LEU A 468 -24.68 -9.27 12.60
CA LEU A 468 -24.51 -7.90 13.09
C LEU A 468 -25.85 -7.23 13.51
N GLY A 469 -26.96 -7.98 13.43
CA GLY A 469 -28.29 -7.49 13.77
C GLY A 469 -28.84 -6.41 12.83
N GLU A 470 -30.06 -5.96 13.13
CA GLU A 470 -30.78 -4.99 12.30
C GLU A 470 -30.10 -3.61 12.27
N GLY A 471 -30.27 -2.91 11.15
CA GLY A 471 -29.74 -1.56 10.93
C GLY A 471 -28.37 -1.51 10.25
N VAL A 472 -27.76 -2.65 9.89
CA VAL A 472 -26.52 -2.73 9.11
C VAL A 472 -26.83 -3.13 7.66
N SER A 473 -26.29 -2.38 6.69
CA SER A 473 -26.53 -2.69 5.27
C SER A 473 -25.91 -4.02 4.83
N LYS A 474 -26.54 -4.68 3.84
CA LYS A 474 -26.00 -5.89 3.20
C LYS A 474 -24.59 -5.67 2.64
N GLY A 475 -24.30 -4.47 2.12
CA GLY A 475 -22.97 -4.10 1.60
C GLY A 475 -21.92 -4.07 2.70
N THR A 476 -22.22 -3.44 3.85
CA THR A 476 -21.32 -3.43 5.02
C THR A 476 -21.03 -4.85 5.51
N VAL A 477 -22.07 -5.67 5.66
CA VAL A 477 -21.93 -7.07 6.11
C VAL A 477 -21.03 -7.85 5.16
N LYS A 478 -21.28 -7.74 3.84
CA LYS A 478 -20.47 -8.41 2.83
C LYS A 478 -19.00 -7.97 2.88
N GLY A 479 -18.73 -6.67 2.95
CA GLY A 479 -17.37 -6.14 3.04
C GLY A 479 -16.64 -6.57 4.33
N ARG A 480 -17.38 -6.81 5.42
CA ARG A 480 -16.81 -7.37 6.66
C ARG A 480 -16.46 -8.85 6.50
N VAL A 481 -17.35 -9.65 5.91
CA VAL A 481 -17.05 -11.05 5.57
C VAL A 481 -15.82 -11.12 4.66
N GLU A 482 -15.74 -10.28 3.62
CA GLU A 482 -14.57 -10.22 2.71
C GLU A 482 -13.26 -9.93 3.47
N ARG A 483 -13.29 -9.03 4.47
CA ARG A 483 -12.13 -8.77 5.34
C ARG A 483 -11.74 -9.98 6.18
N HIS A 484 -12.69 -10.66 6.81
CA HIS A 484 -12.41 -11.88 7.59
C HIS A 484 -11.85 -12.99 6.70
N LEU A 485 -12.35 -13.13 5.47
CA LEU A 485 -11.84 -14.10 4.51
C LEU A 485 -10.44 -13.77 3.98
N ALA A 486 -10.05 -12.49 3.97
CA ALA A 486 -8.74 -12.02 3.53
C ALA A 486 -7.61 -12.47 4.47
N VAL A 487 -7.90 -12.76 5.74
CA VAL A 487 -6.93 -13.23 6.75
C VAL A 487 -6.11 -14.43 6.26
N VAL A 488 -6.74 -15.39 5.57
CA VAL A 488 -6.03 -16.56 5.02
C VAL A 488 -5.14 -16.22 3.83
N ILE A 489 -5.54 -15.21 3.04
CA ILE A 489 -4.72 -14.71 1.93
C ILE A 489 -3.53 -13.96 2.52
N ASP A 490 -3.76 -13.05 3.47
CA ASP A 490 -2.72 -12.28 4.14
C ASP A 490 -1.73 -13.20 4.88
N ALA A 491 -2.20 -14.31 5.46
CA ALA A 491 -1.37 -15.38 6.00
C ALA A 491 -0.45 -16.01 4.94
N ALA A 492 -0.98 -16.33 3.76
CA ALA A 492 -0.17 -16.89 2.67
C ALA A 492 0.92 -15.90 2.24
N PHE A 493 0.55 -14.63 2.04
CA PHE A 493 1.51 -13.56 1.74
C PHE A 493 2.58 -13.42 2.83
N TYR A 494 2.20 -13.50 4.09
CA TYR A 494 3.11 -13.43 5.22
C TYR A 494 4.17 -14.54 5.16
N PHE A 495 3.76 -15.80 4.98
CA PHE A 495 4.71 -16.92 4.93
C PHE A 495 5.55 -16.94 3.67
N ASP A 496 4.99 -16.53 2.54
CA ASP A 496 5.71 -16.36 1.29
C ASP A 496 6.83 -15.31 1.43
N ASN A 497 6.61 -14.26 2.21
CA ASN A 497 7.62 -13.23 2.48
C ASN A 497 8.77 -13.69 3.39
N LEU A 498 8.59 -14.77 4.16
CA LEU A 498 9.64 -15.35 5.01
C LEU A 498 10.58 -16.29 4.23
N LEU A 499 10.19 -16.71 3.02
CA LEU A 499 10.99 -17.62 2.20
C LEU A 499 12.29 -16.94 1.75
N GLY A 500 13.41 -17.61 2.02
CA GLY A 500 14.70 -17.24 1.44
C GLY A 500 14.76 -17.56 -0.04
N SER A 501 15.66 -16.90 -0.76
CA SER A 501 15.81 -17.03 -2.21
C SER A 501 16.22 -18.45 -2.64
N GLU A 502 17.03 -19.13 -1.82
CA GLU A 502 17.45 -20.52 -2.06
C GLU A 502 16.34 -21.54 -1.76
N GLU A 503 15.40 -21.21 -0.86
CA GLU A 503 14.26 -22.09 -0.54
C GLU A 503 13.10 -21.95 -1.54
N ALA A 504 13.04 -20.81 -2.25
CA ALA A 504 11.93 -20.46 -3.12
C ALA A 504 11.94 -21.28 -4.43
N THR A 505 10.80 -21.88 -4.74
CA THR A 505 10.58 -22.72 -5.92
C THR A 505 9.92 -21.95 -7.07
N GLY A 506 9.82 -22.56 -8.25
CA GLY A 506 9.09 -21.96 -9.37
C GLY A 506 7.60 -21.70 -9.09
N GLU A 507 6.96 -22.47 -8.20
CA GLU A 507 5.59 -22.19 -7.73
C GLU A 507 5.54 -20.95 -6.86
N ASP A 508 6.49 -20.82 -5.93
CA ASP A 508 6.64 -19.63 -5.07
C ASP A 508 6.90 -18.38 -5.94
N GLY A 509 7.72 -18.51 -6.99
CA GLY A 509 7.92 -17.47 -8.00
C GLY A 509 6.63 -16.99 -8.66
N ARG A 510 5.76 -17.91 -9.10
CA ARG A 510 4.44 -17.54 -9.65
C ARG A 510 3.60 -16.80 -8.62
N ALA A 511 3.58 -17.27 -7.37
CA ALA A 511 2.88 -16.60 -6.28
C ALA A 511 3.42 -15.17 -6.10
N PHE A 512 4.74 -14.98 -5.96
CA PHE A 512 5.36 -13.65 -5.86
C PHE A 512 4.94 -12.71 -7.00
N GLY A 513 4.90 -13.21 -8.24
CA GLY A 513 4.47 -12.45 -9.41
C GLY A 513 3.01 -11.97 -9.29
N GLU A 514 2.12 -12.83 -8.81
CA GLU A 514 0.72 -12.45 -8.51
C GLU A 514 0.64 -11.40 -7.39
N GLN A 515 1.41 -11.59 -6.31
CA GLN A 515 1.41 -10.70 -5.15
C GLN A 515 1.84 -9.27 -5.53
N VAL A 516 2.95 -9.13 -6.28
CA VAL A 516 3.43 -7.84 -6.79
C VAL A 516 2.37 -7.18 -7.69
N MET A 517 1.77 -7.96 -8.58
CA MET A 517 0.74 -7.46 -9.50
C MET A 517 -0.58 -7.12 -8.80
N LEU A 518 -0.89 -7.73 -7.66
CA LEU A 518 -2.03 -7.40 -6.82
C LEU A 518 -1.80 -6.10 -6.05
N LYS A 519 -0.67 -5.98 -5.32
CA LYS A 519 -0.33 -4.76 -4.57
C LYS A 519 -0.30 -3.52 -5.46
N THR A 520 0.16 -3.65 -6.70
CA THR A 520 0.19 -2.54 -7.67
C THR A 520 -1.19 -2.17 -8.22
N LYS A 521 -2.20 -3.06 -8.17
CA LYS A 521 -3.60 -2.72 -8.49
C LYS A 521 -4.28 -2.00 -7.33
N THR A 522 -4.01 -2.46 -6.10
CA THR A 522 -4.63 -1.92 -4.88
C THR A 522 -3.86 -0.74 -4.30
N LYS A 523 -2.99 -0.10 -5.10
CA LYS A 523 -2.19 1.05 -4.67
C LYS A 523 -3.07 2.30 -4.53
N ASP A 524 -2.70 3.18 -3.63
CA ASP A 524 -3.50 4.35 -3.28
C ASP A 524 -3.47 5.44 -4.36
N LEU A 525 -4.46 6.32 -4.34
CA LEU A 525 -4.45 7.57 -5.12
C LEU A 525 -3.30 8.46 -4.63
N GLY A 526 -2.17 8.42 -5.33
CA GLY A 526 -0.98 9.25 -5.07
C GLY A 526 0.30 8.44 -5.02
N SER A 527 0.25 7.17 -4.60
CA SER A 527 1.41 6.30 -4.46
C SER A 527 1.98 5.93 -5.84
N ARG A 528 3.30 6.10 -6.01
CA ARG A 528 4.00 5.73 -7.25
C ARG A 528 4.12 4.21 -7.31
N LYS A 529 4.01 3.62 -8.51
CA LYS A 529 4.17 2.16 -8.67
C LYS A 529 5.55 1.68 -8.18
N GLN A 530 6.57 2.55 -8.28
CA GLN A 530 7.93 2.27 -7.81
C GLN A 530 7.99 2.07 -6.29
N GLU A 531 7.32 2.93 -5.52
CA GLU A 531 7.27 2.81 -4.04
C GLU A 531 6.66 1.48 -3.62
N VAL A 532 5.63 1.01 -4.33
CA VAL A 532 5.01 -0.31 -4.08
C VAL A 532 6.01 -1.45 -4.32
N VAL A 533 6.83 -1.37 -5.38
CA VAL A 533 7.86 -2.37 -5.67
C VAL A 533 8.97 -2.32 -4.60
N LYS A 534 9.43 -1.13 -4.22
CA LYS A 534 10.46 -0.97 -3.19
C LYS A 534 9.99 -1.50 -1.82
N SER A 535 8.76 -1.19 -1.41
CA SER A 535 8.16 -1.77 -0.18
C SER A 535 8.01 -3.28 -0.28
N PHE A 536 7.61 -3.82 -1.44
CA PHE A 536 7.54 -5.28 -1.61
C PHE A 536 8.92 -5.95 -1.49
N ILE A 537 9.95 -5.37 -2.11
CA ILE A 537 11.33 -5.86 -2.00
C ILE A 537 11.77 -5.85 -0.53
N GLN A 538 11.49 -4.79 0.23
CA GLN A 538 11.86 -4.70 1.64
C GLN A 538 11.14 -5.74 2.52
N GLU A 539 9.89 -6.06 2.21
CA GLU A 539 9.08 -6.99 2.99
C GLU A 539 9.40 -8.47 2.68
N ASN A 540 9.83 -8.80 1.47
CA ASN A 540 10.04 -10.18 1.03
C ASN A 540 11.54 -10.58 1.11
N LYS A 541 11.85 -11.60 1.91
CA LYS A 541 13.24 -12.06 2.15
C LYS A 541 13.95 -12.49 0.87
N ALA A 542 13.33 -13.28 -0.01
CA ALA A 542 13.92 -13.72 -1.27
C ALA A 542 14.29 -12.54 -2.19
N PHE A 543 13.46 -11.49 -2.23
CA PHE A 543 13.74 -10.29 -3.03
C PHE A 543 14.85 -9.43 -2.43
N ARG A 544 14.94 -9.34 -1.10
CA ARG A 544 16.06 -8.65 -0.45
C ARG A 544 17.37 -9.32 -0.79
N GLU A 545 17.46 -10.63 -0.58
CA GLU A 545 18.66 -11.41 -0.90
C GLU A 545 19.05 -11.28 -2.38
N LEU A 546 18.05 -11.26 -3.28
CA LEU A 546 18.26 -11.00 -4.70
C LEU A 546 18.85 -9.61 -4.96
N VAL A 547 18.26 -8.54 -4.40
CA VAL A 547 18.68 -7.16 -4.66
C VAL A 547 19.99 -6.82 -3.94
N GLU A 548 20.26 -7.42 -2.78
CA GLU A 548 21.53 -7.32 -2.07
C GLU A 548 22.67 -7.93 -2.87
N LYS A 549 22.46 -9.12 -3.46
CA LYS A 549 23.43 -9.75 -4.36
C LYS A 549 23.53 -9.01 -5.70
N GLN A 550 22.40 -8.50 -6.20
CA GLN A 550 22.28 -7.96 -7.56
C GLN A 550 21.44 -6.68 -7.59
N LYS A 551 22.09 -5.55 -7.30
CA LYS A 551 21.44 -4.24 -7.11
C LYS A 551 20.60 -3.77 -8.30
N PHE A 552 20.98 -4.13 -9.53
CA PHE A 552 20.24 -3.72 -10.74
C PHE A 552 18.81 -4.30 -10.81
N MET A 553 18.54 -5.40 -10.10
CA MET A 553 17.22 -6.07 -10.14
C MET A 553 16.09 -5.21 -9.59
N GLU A 554 16.36 -4.30 -8.64
CA GLU A 554 15.35 -3.33 -8.19
C GLU A 554 14.87 -2.44 -9.36
N GLY A 555 15.80 -1.98 -10.19
CA GLY A 555 15.52 -1.20 -11.38
C GLY A 555 14.70 -1.98 -12.40
N VAL A 556 15.07 -3.24 -12.64
CA VAL A 556 14.35 -4.16 -13.54
C VAL A 556 12.89 -4.31 -13.10
N LEU A 557 12.67 -4.69 -11.84
CA LEU A 557 11.32 -4.93 -11.30
C LEU A 557 10.44 -3.68 -11.36
N CYS A 558 11.00 -2.51 -11.01
CA CYS A 558 10.31 -1.23 -11.13
C CYS A 558 9.85 -0.97 -12.57
N ALA A 559 10.73 -1.20 -13.56
CA ALA A 559 10.43 -0.97 -14.97
C ALA A 559 9.40 -1.96 -15.53
N VAL A 560 9.51 -3.24 -15.15
CA VAL A 560 8.54 -4.28 -15.56
C VAL A 560 7.13 -3.94 -15.05
N VAL A 561 6.98 -3.57 -13.78
CA VAL A 561 5.67 -3.17 -13.21
C VAL A 561 5.12 -1.88 -13.85
N TRP A 562 6.02 -0.98 -14.27
CA TRP A 562 5.66 0.25 -14.96
C TRP A 562 5.10 -0.04 -16.36
N ASN A 563 5.72 -0.99 -17.07
CA ASN A 563 5.38 -1.48 -18.41
C ASN A 563 5.11 -0.35 -19.41
N ARG A 564 6.14 0.43 -19.76
CA ARG A 564 6.05 1.49 -20.78
C ARG A 564 7.13 1.34 -21.84
N LEU A 565 6.76 1.57 -23.10
CA LEU A 565 7.65 1.52 -24.27
C LEU A 565 8.69 2.65 -24.31
N ARG A 566 8.37 3.81 -23.73
CA ARG A 566 9.27 4.97 -23.66
C ARG A 566 9.37 5.47 -22.22
N ARG A 567 10.61 5.64 -21.77
CA ARG A 567 10.96 6.24 -20.47
C ARG A 567 10.65 7.74 -20.51
N ASP A 568 9.94 8.23 -19.50
CA ASP A 568 9.54 9.64 -19.41
C ASP A 568 10.36 10.30 -18.29
N LYS A 569 11.63 10.61 -18.59
CA LYS A 569 12.64 11.07 -17.60
C LYS A 569 12.16 12.26 -16.76
N ALA A 570 11.26 13.10 -17.31
CA ALA A 570 10.69 14.26 -16.62
C ALA A 570 9.75 13.92 -15.44
N LYS A 571 9.20 12.70 -15.38
CA LYS A 571 8.27 12.27 -14.31
C LYS A 571 8.90 11.38 -13.24
N GLU A 572 10.17 11.04 -13.39
CA GLU A 572 10.85 10.02 -12.57
C GLU A 572 11.61 10.57 -11.36
N GLY A 573 11.46 11.87 -11.06
CA GLY A 573 12.29 12.63 -10.10
C GLY A 573 12.86 11.82 -8.93
N THR A 574 14.19 11.61 -8.99
CA THR A 574 15.26 11.52 -7.96
C THR A 574 16.53 11.02 -8.65
N ALA A 575 17.72 11.30 -8.10
CA ALA A 575 18.99 10.75 -8.60
C ALA A 575 19.11 9.27 -8.18
N PHE A 576 19.00 8.35 -9.14
CA PHE A 576 19.18 6.91 -8.95
C PHE A 576 20.67 6.52 -9.04
N SER A 577 21.05 5.38 -8.46
CA SER A 577 22.39 4.81 -8.69
C SER A 577 22.55 4.41 -10.16
N GLU A 578 23.80 4.28 -10.62
CA GLU A 578 24.10 3.83 -11.99
C GLU A 578 23.50 2.44 -12.26
N GLU A 579 23.59 1.53 -11.29
CA GLU A 579 23.04 0.16 -11.34
C GLU A 579 21.50 0.14 -11.41
N GLU A 580 20.81 1.02 -10.67
CA GLU A 580 19.33 1.12 -10.72
C GLU A 580 18.86 1.70 -12.06
N GLU A 581 19.65 2.61 -12.66
CA GLU A 581 19.39 3.16 -13.99
C GLU A 581 19.59 2.11 -15.09
N GLU A 582 20.67 1.34 -15.02
CA GLU A 582 20.95 0.23 -15.94
C GLU A 582 19.84 -0.83 -15.86
N GLY A 583 19.49 -1.27 -14.65
CA GLY A 583 18.41 -2.23 -14.43
C GLY A 583 17.05 -1.74 -14.98
N ARG A 584 16.74 -0.45 -14.85
CA ARG A 584 15.53 0.13 -15.46
C ARG A 584 15.55 0.10 -16.97
N GLU A 585 16.69 0.37 -17.58
CA GLU A 585 16.84 0.24 -19.02
C GLU A 585 16.55 -1.19 -19.45
N MET A 586 17.18 -2.17 -18.79
CA MET A 586 16.95 -3.59 -19.06
C MET A 586 15.47 -3.97 -18.94
N GLY A 587 14.85 -3.66 -17.80
CA GLY A 587 13.44 -4.01 -17.54
C GLY A 587 12.45 -3.32 -18.48
N SER A 588 12.78 -2.12 -18.99
CA SER A 588 11.92 -1.41 -19.95
C SER A 588 11.81 -2.12 -21.31
N LYS A 589 12.84 -2.87 -21.72
CA LYS A 589 12.83 -3.62 -22.99
C LYS A 589 11.90 -4.83 -22.96
N LEU A 590 11.50 -5.33 -21.78
CA LEU A 590 10.48 -6.38 -21.69
C LEU A 590 9.14 -5.91 -22.27
N ALA A 591 8.80 -4.62 -22.13
CA ALA A 591 7.60 -4.05 -22.73
C ALA A 591 7.59 -4.17 -24.26
N MET A 592 8.77 -4.05 -24.90
CA MET A 592 8.93 -4.25 -26.34
C MET A 592 8.77 -5.73 -26.71
N ALA A 593 9.46 -6.64 -26.00
CA ALA A 593 9.34 -8.07 -26.25
C ALA A 593 7.89 -8.58 -26.07
N MET A 594 7.16 -8.07 -25.07
CA MET A 594 5.73 -8.37 -24.90
C MET A 594 4.85 -7.81 -26.03
N ALA A 595 5.30 -6.75 -26.73
CA ALA A 595 4.56 -6.18 -27.85
C ALA A 595 4.69 -7.02 -29.12
N THR A 596 5.82 -7.73 -29.27
CA THR A 596 6.18 -8.53 -30.45
C THR A 596 5.91 -10.03 -30.30
N THR A 597 5.54 -10.51 -29.10
CA THR A 597 5.33 -11.93 -28.81
C THR A 597 3.87 -12.27 -28.46
N LEU A 598 3.49 -13.53 -28.68
CA LEU A 598 2.12 -14.02 -28.42
C LEU A 598 1.86 -14.45 -26.97
N THR A 599 2.91 -14.78 -26.22
CA THR A 599 2.77 -15.31 -24.84
C THR A 599 3.81 -14.69 -23.92
N ALA A 600 3.47 -14.61 -22.63
CA ALA A 600 4.37 -14.08 -21.60
C ALA A 600 5.69 -14.85 -21.50
N LYS A 601 5.65 -16.18 -21.66
CA LYS A 601 6.84 -17.05 -21.64
C LYS A 601 7.81 -16.68 -22.76
N HIS A 602 7.31 -16.59 -23.99
CA HIS A 602 8.14 -16.20 -25.14
C HIS A 602 8.68 -14.77 -24.98
N ALA A 603 7.88 -13.84 -24.44
CA ALA A 603 8.32 -12.48 -24.16
C ALA A 603 9.52 -12.44 -23.19
N VAL A 604 9.44 -13.20 -22.10
CA VAL A 604 10.50 -13.28 -21.08
C VAL A 604 11.73 -13.99 -21.63
N ASP A 605 11.57 -15.07 -22.39
CA ASP A 605 12.66 -15.82 -23.01
C ASP A 605 13.41 -14.98 -24.07
N GLU A 606 12.70 -14.21 -24.88
CA GLU A 606 13.33 -13.33 -25.89
C GLU A 606 14.01 -12.12 -25.23
N TRP A 607 13.36 -11.54 -24.22
CA TRP A 607 13.91 -10.41 -23.48
C TRP A 607 15.17 -10.79 -22.69
N SER A 608 15.18 -11.93 -21.99
CA SER A 608 16.33 -12.34 -21.16
C SER A 608 17.58 -12.63 -22.01
N LYS A 609 17.41 -13.13 -23.24
CA LYS A 609 18.53 -13.33 -24.19
C LYS A 609 19.27 -12.05 -24.56
N GLN A 610 18.62 -10.89 -24.46
CA GLN A 610 19.25 -9.59 -24.73
C GLN A 610 20.18 -9.14 -23.59
N PHE A 611 20.08 -9.78 -22.41
CA PHE A 611 20.77 -9.37 -21.20
C PHE A 611 21.36 -10.61 -20.47
N PRO A 612 22.61 -10.99 -20.77
CA PRO A 612 23.27 -12.15 -20.17
C PRO A 612 23.23 -12.14 -18.63
N ILE A 613 23.37 -10.95 -18.03
CA ILE A 613 23.32 -10.79 -16.57
C ILE A 613 21.96 -11.17 -15.98
N VAL A 614 20.85 -10.79 -16.64
CA VAL A 614 19.49 -11.16 -16.22
C VAL A 614 19.27 -12.66 -16.35
N LEU A 615 19.81 -13.26 -17.42
CA LEU A 615 19.71 -14.69 -17.67
C LEU A 615 20.45 -15.49 -16.59
N GLN A 616 21.68 -15.09 -16.26
CA GLN A 616 22.44 -15.68 -15.17
C GLN A 616 21.68 -15.58 -13.84
N THR A 617 21.08 -14.43 -13.54
CA THR A 617 20.22 -14.28 -12.34
C THR A 617 19.07 -15.27 -12.31
N MET A 618 18.40 -15.49 -13.45
CA MET A 618 17.28 -16.43 -13.52
C MET A 618 17.72 -17.88 -13.33
N GLU A 619 18.95 -18.21 -13.70
CA GLU A 619 19.55 -19.53 -13.47
C GLU A 619 19.95 -19.72 -12.00
N GLU A 620 20.53 -18.67 -11.39
CA GLU A 620 20.88 -18.65 -9.96
C GLU A 620 19.62 -18.71 -9.07
N HIS A 621 18.52 -18.09 -9.50
CA HIS A 621 17.28 -17.99 -8.75
C HIS A 621 16.11 -18.63 -9.54
N VAL A 622 15.92 -19.93 -9.36
CA VAL A 622 14.92 -20.75 -10.09
C VAL A 622 13.48 -20.22 -10.04
N TRP A 623 13.13 -19.43 -9.03
CA TRP A 623 11.81 -18.81 -8.86
C TRP A 623 11.62 -17.53 -9.69
N LEU A 624 12.70 -16.87 -10.11
CA LEU A 624 12.64 -15.54 -10.73
C LEU A 624 12.00 -15.56 -12.12
N LYS A 625 12.32 -16.55 -12.95
CA LYS A 625 11.75 -16.66 -14.29
C LYS A 625 10.23 -16.90 -14.25
N PRO A 626 9.70 -17.90 -13.51
CA PRO A 626 8.25 -18.08 -13.36
C PRO A 626 7.51 -16.85 -12.80
N MET A 627 8.17 -16.07 -11.93
CA MET A 627 7.63 -14.81 -11.44
C MET A 627 7.49 -13.77 -12.55
N LEU A 628 8.55 -13.53 -13.33
CA LEU A 628 8.54 -12.56 -14.44
C LEU A 628 7.54 -12.96 -15.53
N GLU A 629 7.42 -14.26 -15.82
CA GLU A 629 6.40 -14.80 -16.73
C GLU A 629 4.97 -14.49 -16.22
N THR A 630 4.74 -14.66 -14.92
CA THR A 630 3.43 -14.36 -14.29
C THR A 630 3.10 -12.88 -14.35
N MET A 631 4.08 -12.01 -14.05
CA MET A 631 3.94 -10.56 -14.16
C MET A 631 3.63 -10.15 -15.61
N ALA A 632 4.39 -10.67 -16.58
CA ALA A 632 4.18 -10.42 -18.00
C ALA A 632 2.79 -10.89 -18.45
N ALA A 633 2.33 -12.07 -18.01
CA ALA A 633 0.98 -12.57 -18.31
C ALA A 633 -0.10 -11.63 -17.78
N ARG A 634 0.02 -11.15 -16.53
CA ARG A 634 -0.91 -10.18 -15.94
C ARG A 634 -0.88 -8.82 -16.64
N LEU A 635 0.27 -8.40 -17.15
CA LEU A 635 0.42 -7.17 -17.92
C LEU A 635 -0.22 -7.29 -19.32
N LEU A 636 -0.03 -8.42 -20.00
CA LEU A 636 -0.66 -8.73 -21.28
C LEU A 636 -2.19 -8.71 -21.16
N LEU A 637 -2.75 -9.38 -20.15
CA LEU A 637 -4.20 -9.44 -19.90
C LEU A 637 -4.83 -8.06 -19.63
N LYS A 638 -4.10 -7.14 -18.98
CA LYS A 638 -4.62 -5.79 -18.66
C LYS A 638 -4.60 -4.83 -19.84
N SER A 639 -3.76 -5.08 -20.84
CA SER A 639 -3.44 -4.04 -21.82
C SER A 639 -4.40 -4.08 -23.02
N LYS A 640 -5.14 -2.98 -23.25
CA LYS A 640 -5.72 -2.69 -24.59
C LYS A 640 -4.63 -2.56 -25.67
N PHE A 641 -3.38 -2.44 -25.22
CA PHE A 641 -2.18 -2.31 -26.03
C PHE A 641 -1.81 -3.61 -26.74
N GLY A 642 -1.85 -4.79 -26.10
CA GLY A 642 -1.49 -6.05 -26.75
C GLY A 642 -2.33 -6.37 -27.98
N VAL A 643 -3.60 -5.96 -28.00
CA VAL A 643 -4.48 -6.07 -29.17
C VAL A 643 -4.15 -4.98 -30.21
N ARG A 644 -4.00 -3.71 -29.80
CA ARG A 644 -3.68 -2.60 -30.71
C ARG A 644 -2.29 -2.70 -31.34
N ALA A 645 -1.29 -3.14 -30.59
CA ALA A 645 0.08 -3.33 -31.07
C ALA A 645 0.16 -4.51 -32.03
N ARG A 646 -0.52 -5.63 -31.76
CA ARG A 646 -0.63 -6.75 -32.72
C ARG A 646 -1.35 -6.34 -34.01
N VAL A 647 -2.38 -5.50 -33.91
CA VAL A 647 -3.07 -4.94 -35.09
C VAL A 647 -2.16 -3.98 -35.86
N ILE A 648 -1.45 -3.07 -35.17
CA ILE A 648 -0.55 -2.09 -35.82
C ILE A 648 0.69 -2.77 -36.41
N PHE A 649 1.37 -3.65 -35.68
CA PHE A 649 2.52 -4.40 -36.21
C PHE A 649 2.11 -5.34 -37.32
N GLY A 650 0.99 -6.06 -37.18
CA GLY A 650 0.45 -6.90 -38.26
C GLY A 650 0.12 -6.10 -39.52
N ALA A 651 -0.44 -4.89 -39.37
CA ALA A 651 -0.69 -3.98 -40.49
C ALA A 651 0.62 -3.47 -41.13
N VAL A 652 1.62 -3.10 -40.34
CA VAL A 652 2.93 -2.64 -40.85
C VAL A 652 3.68 -3.76 -41.57
N THR A 653 3.67 -5.00 -41.05
CA THR A 653 4.27 -6.15 -41.73
C THR A 653 3.54 -6.49 -43.02
N SER A 654 2.20 -6.37 -43.06
CA SER A 654 1.42 -6.57 -44.29
C SER A 654 1.68 -5.48 -45.34
N MET A 655 1.91 -4.23 -44.92
CA MET A 655 2.30 -3.14 -45.84
C MET A 655 3.72 -3.32 -46.39
N LEU A 656 4.65 -3.87 -45.61
CA LEU A 656 5.99 -4.22 -46.09
C LEU A 656 5.97 -5.36 -47.11
N ASP A 657 5.09 -6.34 -46.93
CA ASP A 657 4.88 -7.43 -47.89
C ASP A 657 4.33 -6.89 -49.22
N LEU A 658 3.34 -5.97 -49.18
CA LEU A 658 2.81 -5.27 -50.35
C LEU A 658 3.88 -4.50 -51.13
N VAL A 659 4.78 -3.79 -50.44
CA VAL A 659 5.91 -3.09 -51.08
C VAL A 659 6.88 -4.07 -51.72
N THR A 660 7.11 -5.21 -51.08
CA THR A 660 7.96 -6.29 -51.60
C THR A 660 7.31 -6.94 -52.84
N ASP A 661 6.00 -7.15 -52.84
CA ASP A 661 5.23 -7.67 -53.98
C ASP A 661 5.19 -6.70 -55.16
N ILE A 662 5.03 -5.40 -54.91
CA ILE A 662 5.11 -4.35 -55.95
C ILE A 662 6.51 -4.31 -56.57
N TYR A 663 7.56 -4.39 -55.73
CA TYR A 663 8.95 -4.44 -56.19
C TYR A 663 9.25 -5.68 -57.04
N VAL A 664 8.78 -6.85 -56.60
CA VAL A 664 8.92 -8.12 -57.34
C VAL A 664 8.14 -8.07 -58.66
N THR A 665 6.91 -7.53 -58.64
CA THR A 665 6.05 -7.39 -59.83
C THR A 665 6.62 -6.39 -60.85
N ALA A 666 7.20 -5.27 -60.38
CA ALA A 666 7.89 -4.30 -61.25
C ALA A 666 9.16 -4.89 -61.90
N ASN A 667 9.90 -5.74 -61.19
CA ASN A 667 11.08 -6.43 -61.74
C ASN A 667 10.75 -7.50 -62.80
N PHE A 668 9.50 -7.97 -62.87
CA PHE A 668 9.03 -8.86 -63.94
C PHE A 668 8.45 -8.11 -65.15
N TYR A 669 8.20 -6.81 -65.03
CA TYR A 669 7.70 -5.98 -66.12
C TYR A 669 8.84 -5.64 -67.11
N GLY A 670 8.90 -6.37 -68.22
CA GLY A 670 9.88 -6.16 -69.29
C GLY A 670 10.89 -7.28 -69.52
N VAL A 671 10.79 -8.41 -68.79
CA VAL A 671 11.62 -9.60 -69.05
C VAL A 671 10.90 -10.55 -70.00
N ALA A 672 11.43 -10.72 -71.22
CA ALA A 672 10.86 -11.60 -72.24
C ALA A 672 10.71 -13.05 -71.73
N GLY A 673 9.50 -13.62 -71.86
CA GLY A 673 9.19 -14.99 -71.46
C GLY A 673 8.67 -15.19 -70.02
N LYS A 674 8.43 -14.12 -69.24
CA LYS A 674 7.91 -14.22 -67.85
C LYS A 674 6.54 -13.56 -67.62
N GLU A 675 5.79 -13.25 -68.67
CA GLU A 675 4.46 -12.61 -68.59
C GLU A 675 3.45 -13.40 -67.74
N GLY A 676 3.52 -14.73 -67.73
CA GLY A 676 2.66 -15.58 -66.89
C GLY A 676 2.86 -15.36 -65.40
N TYR A 677 4.08 -15.08 -64.94
CA TYR A 677 4.38 -14.80 -63.53
C TYR A 677 3.89 -13.40 -63.13
N PHE A 678 4.00 -12.43 -64.03
CA PHE A 678 3.45 -11.09 -63.82
C PHE A 678 1.92 -11.13 -63.69
N GLN A 679 1.24 -11.86 -64.58
CA GLN A 679 -0.22 -12.01 -64.52
C GLN A 679 -0.68 -12.75 -63.26
N ALA A 680 0.04 -13.78 -62.82
CA ALA A 680 -0.27 -14.52 -61.59
C ALA A 680 -0.08 -13.66 -60.33
N SER A 681 1.00 -12.88 -60.24
CA SER A 681 1.25 -11.97 -59.12
C SER A 681 0.23 -10.83 -59.06
N LEU A 682 -0.12 -10.25 -60.21
CA LEU A 682 -1.14 -9.20 -60.29
C LEU A 682 -2.53 -9.73 -59.92
N ALA A 683 -2.86 -10.96 -60.35
CA ALA A 683 -4.11 -11.63 -59.97
C ALA A 683 -4.18 -11.90 -58.46
N SER A 684 -3.09 -12.40 -57.86
CA SER A 684 -2.99 -12.62 -56.40
C SER A 684 -3.18 -11.33 -55.61
N LEU A 685 -2.52 -10.24 -56.03
CA LEU A 685 -2.65 -8.91 -55.44
C LEU A 685 -4.09 -8.36 -55.54
N THR A 686 -4.71 -8.52 -56.71
CA THR A 686 -6.08 -8.07 -56.94
C THR A 686 -7.09 -8.85 -56.08
N VAL A 687 -6.89 -10.16 -55.94
CA VAL A 687 -7.74 -11.01 -55.10
C VAL A 687 -7.57 -10.67 -53.61
N SER A 688 -6.35 -10.41 -53.14
CA SER A 688 -6.10 -10.08 -51.73
C SER A 688 -6.68 -8.72 -51.35
N MET A 689 -6.51 -7.69 -52.19
CA MET A 689 -7.16 -6.37 -52.02
C MET A 689 -8.69 -6.49 -52.07
N GLY A 690 -9.22 -7.31 -52.99
CA GLY A 690 -10.65 -7.57 -53.10
C GLY A 690 -11.25 -8.18 -51.83
N ILE A 691 -10.59 -9.18 -51.24
CA ILE A 691 -11.03 -9.81 -49.98
C ILE A 691 -11.01 -8.81 -48.82
N GLN A 692 -9.99 -7.95 -48.75
CA GLN A 692 -9.88 -6.92 -47.71
C GLN A 692 -11.01 -5.87 -47.81
N LEU A 693 -11.34 -5.42 -49.03
CA LEU A 693 -12.45 -4.50 -49.27
C LEU A 693 -13.81 -5.13 -48.95
N ILE A 694 -14.00 -6.42 -49.26
CA ILE A 694 -15.21 -7.17 -48.91
C ILE A 694 -15.36 -7.27 -47.39
N LEU A 695 -14.30 -7.56 -46.65
CA LEU A 695 -14.34 -7.65 -45.18
C LEU A 695 -14.67 -6.30 -44.52
N ILE A 696 -14.09 -5.20 -45.02
CA ILE A 696 -14.41 -3.82 -44.55
C ILE A 696 -15.89 -3.52 -44.79
N TRP A 697 -16.41 -3.89 -45.97
CA TRP A 697 -17.82 -3.70 -46.30
C TRP A 697 -18.73 -4.52 -45.40
N VAL A 698 -18.45 -5.82 -45.19
CA VAL A 698 -19.26 -6.70 -44.33
C VAL A 698 -19.28 -6.20 -42.89
N GLN A 699 -18.13 -5.79 -42.33
CA GLN A 699 -18.04 -5.30 -40.94
C GLN A 699 -18.77 -3.98 -40.70
N ASN A 700 -18.81 -3.09 -41.70
CA ASN A 700 -19.35 -1.74 -41.55
C ASN A 700 -20.71 -1.54 -42.24
N LYS A 701 -21.33 -2.58 -42.82
CA LYS A 701 -22.59 -2.50 -43.57
C LYS A 701 -23.74 -1.88 -42.76
N GLY A 702 -23.74 -2.01 -41.43
CA GLY A 702 -24.76 -1.44 -40.54
C GLY A 702 -24.51 0.00 -40.05
N ILE A 703 -23.35 0.61 -40.34
CA ILE A 703 -22.90 1.88 -39.74
C ILE A 703 -22.89 3.03 -40.79
N GLY A 704 -23.19 2.72 -42.05
CA GLY A 704 -23.40 3.69 -43.13
C GLY A 704 -22.19 3.87 -44.07
N TRP A 705 -22.48 4.18 -45.34
CA TRP A 705 -21.52 4.19 -46.46
C TRP A 705 -20.31 5.11 -46.27
N LYS A 706 -20.47 6.23 -45.56
CA LYS A 706 -19.38 7.18 -45.30
C LYS A 706 -18.24 6.56 -44.47
N LYS A 707 -18.55 5.61 -43.59
CA LYS A 707 -17.54 4.93 -42.76
C LYS A 707 -16.82 3.84 -43.53
N VAL A 708 -17.55 3.09 -44.37
CA VAL A 708 -16.99 2.13 -45.33
C VAL A 708 -15.96 2.82 -46.22
N MET A 709 -16.35 3.94 -46.87
CA MET A 709 -15.44 4.70 -47.73
C MET A 709 -14.19 5.21 -47.00
N LYS A 710 -14.33 5.68 -45.75
CA LYS A 710 -13.20 6.16 -44.95
C LYS A 710 -12.23 5.04 -44.56
N GLU A 711 -12.75 3.84 -44.30
CA GLU A 711 -11.95 2.68 -43.91
C GLU A 711 -11.41 1.87 -45.11
N SER A 712 -11.94 2.08 -46.32
CA SER A 712 -11.40 1.51 -47.57
C SER A 712 -10.19 2.27 -48.13
N ILE A 713 -10.00 3.54 -47.80
CA ILE A 713 -8.87 4.39 -48.28
C ILE A 713 -7.48 3.81 -47.97
N PRO A 714 -7.20 3.16 -46.82
CA PRO A 714 -5.89 2.56 -46.57
C PRO A 714 -5.61 1.25 -47.32
N VAL A 715 -6.64 0.64 -47.95
CA VAL A 715 -6.54 -0.61 -48.71
C VAL A 715 -6.36 -0.36 -50.20
N LEU A 716 -6.82 0.79 -50.70
CA LEU A 716 -6.58 1.31 -52.05
C LEU A 716 -5.29 2.12 -52.08
#